data_AF-A0A553P6Z6-F1
#
_entry.id   AF-A0A553P6Z6-F1
#
_cell.length_a   1.000
_cell.length_b   1.000
_cell.length_c   1.000
_cell.angle_alpha   90.00
_cell.angle_beta   90.00
_cell.angle_gamma   90.00
#
_symmetry.space_group_name_H-M   'P 1'
#
loop_
_entity.id
_entity.type
_entity.pdbx_description
1 polymer ?
#
loop_
_entity_poly.entity_id
_entity_poly.type
_entity_poly.pdbx_seq_one_letter_code
_entity_poly.pdbx_strand_id
1 'polypeptide(L)'
;MPSSKQTICSLVLIFLSSAGSTQKDYCAKSEGQCCRTFATEEFNQTSRSIFMIRPQGRLGNHITAFAHLYQLREELGVDVYMERETKDLMGSVFSDATLQVMPVYEEEFCNFDAIPLTEIDLNIPLLLQEKTYRQGQTLSLRNKPNQGTKIYEDYVARLTASMKSVLHFRTEILEKVWSKMEKIAIKFWTKHPRIKPETPITWIGIHNRRTDLNNYAWKKHGLVPLEEEYFVEAMDYYRERFGEAVIFLYVSDDMKWGRQNLMNPKRDLFFVGNGKTEDMDEIAFDMTILAQCNHSITTRGTFGIWTAILAGGLVHHEVSVCVCEQDYCVKSERQCCRTFVVEEFNQASRSIVVIEPYGRLGNHLTAFAHLYQLREELGVDVYIVNQTRKLMSQVFSETTLQTLPVLEEEFCNIDDIPFRDFDLDIRYILTDESYRKGHILLLLDERVRHLKLNQRTKEYREFIQKFTNSMRSVLQFRPEILEAVDTKMTKIATKFRQKHPTIDQAALITWIGIHNRRTDFNNFAWQKHGLTPFEEEYFVEAMDYYRERFGEAVIFLYVSDDMKWGRLNLMNPKRDLFFVGKGKTEDEDEIAFDMTLLAQCNHSIYTRGTFGIWTAAMAGGLIHHERGVSENVVDI
;
A
#
# COMPACT_ATOMS: atom_id res chain seq x y z
N MET A 1 -13.61 -5.57 36.29
CA MET A 1 -12.21 -5.80 36.71
C MET A 1 -12.00 -7.31 36.88
N PRO A 2 -10.79 -7.85 36.70
CA PRO A 2 -9.66 -7.39 35.87
C PRO A 2 -9.24 -8.51 34.89
N SER A 3 -8.03 -8.42 34.30
CA SER A 3 -7.33 -9.52 33.58
C SER A 3 -7.97 -9.96 32.25
N SER A 4 -7.36 -10.81 31.40
CA SER A 4 -5.95 -10.98 30.97
C SER A 4 -5.90 -12.02 29.83
N LYS A 5 -4.77 -12.09 29.09
CA LYS A 5 -4.41 -13.13 28.09
C LYS A 5 -5.25 -13.05 26.78
N GLN A 6 -4.67 -12.85 25.59
CA GLN A 6 -3.65 -13.59 24.81
C GLN A 6 -4.30 -14.57 23.80
N THR A 7 -3.69 -14.66 22.60
CA THR A 7 -4.01 -15.59 21.47
C THR A 7 -5.10 -15.10 20.48
N ILE A 8 -5.03 -15.62 19.24
CA ILE A 8 -6.01 -15.48 18.13
C ILE A 8 -6.01 -14.06 17.51
N CYS A 9 -5.38 -13.74 16.37
CA CYS A 9 -5.21 -14.43 15.06
C CYS A 9 -6.52 -14.54 14.24
N SER A 10 -6.43 -14.38 12.91
CA SER A 10 -7.54 -14.55 11.95
C SER A 10 -8.78 -13.64 12.12
N LEU A 11 -8.85 -12.52 11.39
CA LEU A 11 -10.11 -11.76 11.26
C LEU A 11 -10.40 -11.10 9.89
N VAL A 12 -9.89 -11.67 8.80
CA VAL A 12 -10.49 -11.54 7.45
C VAL A 12 -10.53 -12.94 6.84
N LEU A 13 -11.65 -13.67 6.96
CA LEU A 13 -11.76 -15.04 6.43
C LEU A 13 -13.21 -15.59 6.41
N ILE A 14 -13.50 -16.40 5.38
CA ILE A 14 -14.65 -17.33 5.19
C ILE A 14 -15.98 -16.68 4.76
N PHE A 15 -16.57 -17.19 3.66
CA PHE A 15 -17.94 -17.78 3.67
C PHE A 15 -18.08 -18.85 2.59
N LEU A 16 -18.30 -20.13 2.97
CA LEU A 16 -18.92 -21.19 2.15
C LEU A 16 -19.47 -22.32 3.06
N SER A 17 -20.81 -22.43 3.16
CA SER A 17 -21.64 -23.57 3.61
C SER A 17 -23.08 -23.05 3.89
N SER A 18 -24.18 -23.75 3.61
CA SER A 18 -24.42 -25.02 2.89
C SER A 18 -25.93 -25.20 2.63
N ALA A 19 -26.35 -25.74 1.48
CA ALA A 19 -27.52 -26.64 1.30
C ALA A 19 -27.84 -26.87 -0.20
N GLY A 20 -28.39 -28.04 -0.55
CA GLY A 20 -29.21 -28.18 -1.77
C GLY A 20 -28.56 -28.80 -3.02
N SER A 21 -27.79 -29.89 -2.90
CA SER A 21 -27.37 -30.67 -4.07
C SER A 21 -28.55 -31.38 -4.75
N THR A 22 -28.87 -30.99 -5.99
CA THR A 22 -29.73 -31.77 -6.89
C THR A 22 -28.93 -32.21 -8.11
N GLN A 23 -28.37 -33.41 -8.01
CA GLN A 23 -27.68 -34.09 -9.11
C GLN A 23 -28.63 -34.24 -10.31
N LYS A 24 -28.16 -33.93 -11.51
CA LYS A 24 -28.88 -34.16 -12.77
C LYS A 24 -27.94 -34.76 -13.80
N ASP A 25 -28.26 -35.96 -14.26
CA ASP A 25 -27.52 -36.62 -15.33
C ASP A 25 -27.76 -35.90 -16.67
N TYR A 26 -26.70 -35.49 -17.35
CA TYR A 26 -26.78 -34.86 -18.67
C TYR A 26 -25.83 -35.50 -19.68
N CYS A 27 -26.40 -36.38 -20.51
CA CYS A 27 -25.81 -36.85 -21.76
C CYS A 27 -26.92 -36.92 -22.83
N ALA A 28 -27.22 -35.78 -23.44
CA ALA A 28 -28.21 -35.70 -24.52
C ALA A 28 -27.59 -36.20 -25.85
N LYS A 29 -28.18 -37.25 -26.45
CA LYS A 29 -27.72 -37.80 -27.73
C LYS A 29 -28.20 -36.97 -28.93
N SER A 30 -27.65 -35.78 -29.09
CA SER A 30 -27.80 -34.96 -30.30
C SER A 30 -26.64 -33.96 -30.39
N GLU A 31 -26.10 -33.74 -31.59
CA GLU A 31 -25.16 -32.65 -31.92
C GLU A 31 -23.73 -32.75 -31.34
N GLY A 32 -23.11 -33.93 -31.48
CA GLY A 32 -21.76 -34.02 -32.04
C GLY A 32 -20.56 -33.42 -31.28
N GLN A 33 -20.69 -33.04 -30.00
CA GLN A 33 -19.58 -32.49 -29.23
C GLN A 33 -18.58 -33.59 -28.83
N CYS A 34 -17.41 -33.61 -29.47
CA CYS A 34 -16.35 -34.60 -29.24
C CYS A 34 -15.55 -34.31 -27.97
N CYS A 35 -16.13 -34.60 -26.80
CA CYS A 35 -15.34 -34.79 -25.58
C CYS A 35 -14.36 -35.97 -25.75
N ARG A 36 -13.25 -35.97 -25.00
CA ARG A 36 -12.30 -37.09 -24.90
C ARG A 36 -12.46 -37.84 -23.59
N THR A 37 -12.09 -39.12 -23.57
CA THR A 37 -11.95 -39.87 -22.31
C THR A 37 -10.60 -39.56 -21.69
N PHE A 38 -10.56 -39.13 -20.43
CA PHE A 38 -9.33 -39.03 -19.65
C PHE A 38 -8.83 -40.44 -19.30
N ALA A 39 -7.67 -40.83 -19.83
CA ALA A 39 -7.03 -42.11 -19.59
C ALA A 39 -6.02 -42.00 -18.44
N THR A 40 -6.43 -42.39 -17.23
CA THR A 40 -5.60 -42.33 -16.02
C THR A 40 -4.30 -43.14 -16.11
N GLU A 41 -4.26 -44.16 -16.98
CA GLU A 41 -3.06 -44.98 -17.23
C GLU A 41 -2.03 -44.27 -18.14
N GLU A 42 -2.46 -43.29 -18.93
CA GLU A 42 -1.58 -42.48 -19.80
C GLU A 42 -1.08 -41.21 -19.10
N PHE A 43 -1.85 -40.68 -18.16
CA PHE A 43 -1.50 -39.50 -17.36
C PHE A 43 -0.44 -39.83 -16.30
N ASN A 44 0.72 -39.20 -16.39
CA ASN A 44 1.91 -39.58 -15.62
C ASN A 44 2.79 -38.37 -15.25
N GLN A 45 3.90 -38.60 -14.54
CA GLN A 45 4.82 -37.56 -14.05
C GLN A 45 5.47 -36.67 -15.14
N THR A 46 5.32 -36.99 -16.43
CA THR A 46 5.77 -36.15 -17.55
C THR A 46 4.64 -35.37 -18.23
N SER A 47 3.38 -35.71 -17.96
CA SER A 47 2.20 -34.96 -18.41
C SER A 47 2.18 -33.56 -17.77
N ARG A 48 1.63 -32.56 -18.46
CA ARG A 48 1.28 -31.28 -17.80
C ARG A 48 0.22 -31.54 -16.73
N SER A 49 0.31 -30.86 -15.60
CA SER A 49 -0.74 -30.93 -14.58
C SER A 49 -2.05 -30.30 -15.07
N ILE A 50 -3.16 -30.84 -14.60
CA ILE A 50 -4.52 -30.35 -14.83
C ILE A 50 -4.98 -29.58 -13.60
N PHE A 51 -5.51 -28.38 -13.81
CA PHE A 51 -5.93 -27.44 -12.77
C PHE A 51 -7.37 -26.99 -13.01
N MET A 52 -8.18 -26.97 -11.95
CA MET A 52 -9.49 -26.30 -11.94
C MET A 52 -9.75 -25.61 -10.59
N ILE A 53 -10.64 -24.63 -10.57
CA ILE A 53 -11.20 -24.02 -9.35
C ILE A 53 -12.70 -24.29 -9.38
N ARG A 54 -13.27 -24.63 -8.22
CA ARG A 54 -14.72 -24.74 -8.01
C ARG A 54 -15.26 -23.50 -7.30
N PRO A 55 -15.61 -22.41 -8.02
CA PRO A 55 -16.23 -21.25 -7.39
C PRO A 55 -17.60 -21.61 -6.81
N GLN A 56 -17.99 -20.89 -5.77
CA GLN A 56 -19.35 -20.88 -5.26
C GLN A 56 -19.77 -19.43 -4.99
N GLY A 57 -21.06 -19.12 -5.16
CA GLY A 57 -21.62 -17.80 -4.88
C GLY A 57 -22.25 -17.16 -6.11
N ARG A 58 -21.72 -16.01 -6.54
CA ARG A 58 -22.22 -15.22 -7.67
C ARG A 58 -21.08 -14.73 -8.55
N LEU A 59 -21.41 -14.34 -9.79
CA LEU A 59 -20.55 -13.82 -10.87
C LEU A 59 -19.12 -13.39 -10.47
N GLY A 60 -18.95 -12.43 -9.55
CA GLY A 60 -17.61 -11.95 -9.11
C GLY A 60 -16.67 -13.06 -8.60
N ASN A 61 -17.20 -14.13 -8.01
CA ASN A 61 -16.42 -15.30 -7.58
C ASN A 61 -16.03 -16.20 -8.76
N HIS A 62 -16.84 -16.25 -9.82
CA HIS A 62 -16.59 -17.02 -11.04
C HIS A 62 -15.54 -16.32 -11.92
N ILE A 63 -15.62 -14.99 -12.07
CA ILE A 63 -14.55 -14.17 -12.66
C ILE A 63 -13.25 -14.33 -11.84
N THR A 64 -13.35 -14.35 -10.51
CA THR A 64 -12.19 -14.63 -9.64
C THR A 64 -11.57 -16.00 -9.93
N ALA A 65 -12.36 -17.06 -10.11
CA ALA A 65 -11.86 -18.38 -10.45
C ALA A 65 -11.18 -18.42 -11.84
N PHE A 66 -11.84 -17.84 -12.86
CA PHE A 66 -11.30 -17.72 -14.21
C PHE A 66 -9.96 -16.96 -14.22
N ALA A 67 -9.85 -15.86 -13.49
CA ALA A 67 -8.63 -15.04 -13.43
C ALA A 67 -7.44 -15.79 -12.82
N HIS A 68 -7.63 -16.49 -11.69
CA HIS A 68 -6.59 -17.32 -11.08
C HIS A 68 -6.15 -18.45 -12.03
N LEU A 69 -7.10 -19.13 -12.69
CA LEU A 69 -6.79 -20.20 -13.64
C LEU A 69 -6.06 -19.69 -14.88
N TYR A 70 -6.47 -18.54 -15.42
CA TYR A 70 -5.77 -17.90 -16.54
C TYR A 70 -4.31 -17.64 -16.17
N GLN A 71 -4.06 -16.95 -15.06
CA GLN A 71 -2.70 -16.62 -14.60
C GLN A 71 -1.85 -17.87 -14.35
N LEU A 72 -2.42 -18.91 -13.71
CA LEU A 72 -1.71 -20.17 -13.47
C LEU A 72 -1.29 -20.85 -14.77
N ARG A 73 -2.10 -20.81 -15.84
CA ARG A 73 -1.66 -21.31 -17.15
C ARG A 73 -0.47 -20.52 -17.69
N GLU A 74 -0.57 -19.19 -17.74
CA GLU A 74 0.47 -18.36 -18.37
C GLU A 74 1.82 -18.45 -17.61
N GLU A 75 1.80 -18.54 -16.26
CA GLU A 75 3.02 -18.57 -15.44
C GLU A 75 3.59 -19.99 -15.17
N LEU A 76 2.72 -21.01 -15.09
CA LEU A 76 3.16 -22.39 -14.85
C LEU A 76 3.36 -23.22 -16.13
N GLY A 77 2.61 -22.92 -17.19
CA GLY A 77 2.47 -23.80 -18.37
C GLY A 77 1.62 -25.04 -18.10
N VAL A 78 0.64 -24.96 -17.20
CA VAL A 78 -0.27 -26.07 -16.84
C VAL A 78 -1.58 -26.01 -17.63
N ASP A 79 -2.28 -27.14 -17.74
CA ASP A 79 -3.55 -27.23 -18.44
C ASP A 79 -4.69 -26.83 -17.47
N VAL A 80 -5.49 -25.83 -17.84
CA VAL A 80 -6.49 -25.22 -16.94
C VAL A 80 -7.90 -25.31 -17.53
N TYR A 81 -8.88 -25.60 -16.67
CA TYR A 81 -10.28 -25.78 -17.06
C TYR A 81 -11.23 -25.04 -16.13
N MET A 82 -12.22 -24.35 -16.70
CA MET A 82 -13.34 -23.78 -15.94
C MET A 82 -14.54 -24.72 -15.89
N GLU A 83 -15.37 -24.61 -14.85
CA GLU A 83 -16.66 -25.33 -14.77
C GLU A 83 -17.72 -24.68 -15.67
N ARG A 84 -18.70 -25.46 -16.12
CA ARG A 84 -19.80 -25.01 -16.98
C ARG A 84 -20.58 -23.83 -16.39
N GLU A 85 -20.87 -23.85 -15.09
CA GLU A 85 -21.53 -22.73 -14.41
C GLU A 85 -20.71 -21.43 -14.48
N THR A 86 -19.37 -21.52 -14.51
CA THR A 86 -18.50 -20.35 -14.71
C THR A 86 -18.59 -19.81 -16.13
N LYS A 87 -18.61 -20.68 -17.15
CA LYS A 87 -18.86 -20.29 -18.55
C LYS A 87 -20.24 -19.64 -18.71
N ASP A 88 -21.28 -20.22 -18.14
CA ASP A 88 -22.66 -19.75 -18.29
C ASP A 88 -22.87 -18.39 -17.59
N LEU A 89 -22.35 -18.21 -16.36
CA LEU A 89 -22.43 -16.94 -15.63
C LEU A 89 -21.55 -15.83 -16.24
N MET A 90 -20.34 -16.15 -16.71
CA MET A 90 -19.52 -15.17 -17.43
C MET A 90 -20.10 -14.85 -18.81
N GLY A 91 -20.72 -15.84 -19.46
CA GLY A 91 -21.29 -15.73 -20.79
C GLY A 91 -22.54 -14.86 -20.91
N SER A 92 -23.16 -14.46 -19.80
CA SER A 92 -24.22 -13.43 -19.80
C SER A 92 -23.65 -11.99 -19.78
N VAL A 93 -22.34 -11.81 -19.63
CA VAL A 93 -21.67 -10.51 -19.45
C VAL A 93 -20.60 -10.28 -20.52
N PHE A 94 -19.76 -11.30 -20.74
CA PHE A 94 -18.61 -11.27 -21.62
C PHE A 94 -18.88 -12.03 -22.93
N SER A 95 -18.11 -11.69 -23.95
CA SER A 95 -18.22 -12.22 -25.31
C SER A 95 -17.74 -13.67 -25.42
N ASP A 96 -18.19 -14.37 -26.45
CA ASP A 96 -17.75 -15.74 -26.74
C ASP A 96 -16.22 -15.84 -26.93
N ALA A 97 -15.57 -14.78 -27.41
CA ALA A 97 -14.12 -14.68 -27.49
C ALA A 97 -13.44 -14.73 -26.11
N THR A 98 -14.07 -14.16 -25.08
CA THR A 98 -13.62 -14.27 -23.67
C THR A 98 -13.75 -15.71 -23.19
N LEU A 99 -14.87 -16.36 -23.48
CA LEU A 99 -15.14 -17.75 -23.04
C LEU A 99 -14.21 -18.75 -23.73
N GLN A 100 -13.84 -18.51 -25.00
CA GLN A 100 -12.91 -19.36 -25.76
C GLN A 100 -11.47 -19.32 -25.24
N VAL A 101 -11.10 -18.37 -24.36
CA VAL A 101 -9.77 -18.32 -23.74
C VAL A 101 -9.53 -19.48 -22.78
N MET A 102 -10.55 -20.20 -22.32
CA MET A 102 -10.41 -21.34 -21.40
C MET A 102 -11.34 -22.50 -21.76
N PRO A 103 -10.85 -23.75 -21.86
CA PRO A 103 -11.72 -24.91 -22.07
C PRO A 103 -12.61 -25.18 -20.85
N VAL A 104 -13.76 -25.80 -21.09
CA VAL A 104 -14.69 -26.22 -20.03
C VAL A 104 -14.41 -27.67 -19.66
N TYR A 105 -14.30 -27.93 -18.36
CA TYR A 105 -13.96 -29.25 -17.82
C TYR A 105 -14.98 -30.33 -18.26
N GLU A 106 -16.27 -30.01 -18.20
CA GLU A 106 -17.41 -30.86 -18.55
C GLU A 106 -17.78 -30.81 -20.06
N GLU A 107 -16.98 -30.14 -20.89
CA GLU A 107 -17.05 -30.25 -22.37
C GLU A 107 -15.83 -30.98 -22.93
N GLU A 108 -14.68 -30.83 -22.29
CA GLU A 108 -13.44 -31.53 -22.65
C GLU A 108 -13.52 -33.03 -22.34
N PHE A 109 -13.97 -33.41 -21.15
CA PHE A 109 -13.84 -34.79 -20.64
C PHE A 109 -15.18 -35.52 -20.53
N CYS A 110 -15.37 -36.60 -21.30
CA CYS A 110 -16.61 -37.40 -21.25
C CYS A 110 -16.81 -38.12 -19.89
N ASN A 111 -15.72 -38.34 -19.15
CA ASN A 111 -15.67 -39.01 -17.86
C ASN A 111 -15.18 -38.06 -16.75
N PHE A 112 -15.57 -36.78 -16.80
CA PHE A 112 -15.11 -35.72 -15.88
C PHE A 112 -15.28 -36.06 -14.38
N ASP A 113 -16.33 -36.82 -14.02
CA ASP A 113 -16.59 -37.33 -12.66
C ASP A 113 -15.59 -38.40 -12.18
N ALA A 114 -14.92 -39.10 -13.11
CA ALA A 114 -14.02 -40.22 -12.82
C ALA A 114 -12.53 -39.80 -12.76
N ILE A 115 -12.21 -38.52 -13.00
CA ILE A 115 -10.85 -37.99 -12.95
C ILE A 115 -10.46 -37.78 -11.47
N PRO A 116 -9.32 -38.34 -11.00
CA PRO A 116 -8.93 -38.28 -9.59
C PRO A 116 -8.37 -36.89 -9.23
N LEU A 117 -9.26 -35.96 -8.91
CA LEU A 117 -8.88 -34.60 -8.49
C LEU A 117 -8.43 -34.57 -7.03
N THR A 118 -7.23 -34.05 -6.79
CA THR A 118 -6.71 -33.78 -5.45
C THR A 118 -7.09 -32.36 -5.02
N GLU A 119 -7.88 -32.27 -3.96
CA GLU A 119 -8.39 -31.00 -3.40
C GLU A 119 -7.31 -30.30 -2.56
N ILE A 120 -6.58 -29.35 -3.15
CA ILE A 120 -5.56 -28.53 -2.44
C ILE A 120 -6.06 -27.11 -2.20
N ASP A 121 -5.27 -26.30 -1.50
CA ASP A 121 -5.62 -24.92 -1.18
C ASP A 121 -5.03 -23.95 -2.21
N LEU A 122 -5.83 -23.00 -2.69
CA LEU A 122 -5.39 -21.93 -3.59
C LEU A 122 -4.39 -21.01 -2.87
N ASN A 123 -3.12 -21.12 -3.27
CA ASN A 123 -2.00 -20.38 -2.69
C ASN A 123 -1.03 -20.05 -3.83
N ILE A 124 -1.26 -18.92 -4.53
CA ILE A 124 -0.57 -18.61 -5.81
C ILE A 124 0.97 -18.61 -5.66
N PRO A 125 1.60 -17.77 -4.82
CA PRO A 125 2.99 -17.92 -4.39
C PRO A 125 3.52 -19.35 -4.19
N LEU A 126 2.82 -20.23 -3.45
CA LEU A 126 3.25 -21.63 -3.28
C LEU A 126 3.22 -22.40 -4.61
N LEU A 127 2.14 -22.29 -5.37
CA LEU A 127 1.95 -22.95 -6.67
C LEU A 127 2.99 -22.48 -7.70
N LEU A 128 3.40 -21.20 -7.65
CA LEU A 128 4.41 -20.61 -8.52
C LEU A 128 5.83 -21.06 -8.18
N GLN A 129 6.15 -21.18 -6.89
CA GLN A 129 7.47 -21.59 -6.40
C GLN A 129 7.69 -23.11 -6.54
N GLU A 130 6.68 -23.93 -6.23
CA GLU A 130 6.79 -25.38 -6.24
C GLU A 130 6.65 -25.99 -7.64
N LYS A 131 7.80 -26.23 -8.29
CA LYS A 131 7.89 -26.89 -9.62
C LYS A 131 7.20 -28.26 -9.68
N THR A 132 7.03 -28.93 -8.54
CA THR A 132 6.28 -30.19 -8.37
C THR A 132 4.86 -30.10 -8.93
N TYR A 133 4.19 -28.95 -8.81
CA TYR A 133 2.82 -28.77 -9.30
C TYR A 133 2.70 -28.65 -10.82
N ARG A 134 3.79 -28.44 -11.57
CA ARG A 134 3.74 -28.24 -13.02
C ARG A 134 3.46 -29.51 -13.82
N GLN A 135 3.74 -30.70 -13.25
CA GLN A 135 3.65 -31.97 -13.97
C GLN A 135 2.94 -33.07 -13.17
N GLY A 136 2.16 -33.90 -13.88
CA GLY A 136 1.61 -35.17 -13.39
C GLY A 136 0.59 -35.08 -12.25
N GLN A 137 0.00 -33.92 -11.97
CA GLN A 137 -1.02 -33.76 -10.93
C GLN A 137 -2.38 -33.34 -11.50
N THR A 138 -3.47 -33.92 -10.99
CA THR A 138 -4.86 -33.51 -11.26
C THR A 138 -5.39 -32.78 -10.03
N LEU A 139 -5.54 -31.45 -10.12
CA LEU A 139 -5.72 -30.56 -8.97
C LEU A 139 -7.02 -29.77 -9.03
N SER A 140 -7.79 -29.84 -7.94
CA SER A 140 -8.90 -28.93 -7.66
C SER A 140 -8.44 -27.94 -6.59
N LEU A 141 -8.35 -26.67 -6.98
CA LEU A 141 -7.89 -25.58 -6.12
C LEU A 141 -9.07 -25.00 -5.34
N ARG A 142 -9.16 -25.35 -4.07
CA ARG A 142 -10.13 -24.73 -3.14
C ARG A 142 -9.68 -23.33 -2.81
N ASN A 143 -10.50 -22.33 -3.15
CA ASN A 143 -10.22 -20.94 -2.79
C ASN A 143 -10.22 -20.76 -1.25
N LYS A 144 -9.04 -20.80 -0.63
CA LYS A 144 -8.83 -20.40 0.77
C LYS A 144 -8.41 -18.93 0.81
N PRO A 145 -9.15 -18.04 1.47
CA PRO A 145 -8.81 -16.61 1.61
C PRO A 145 -7.59 -16.31 2.51
N ASN A 146 -6.44 -16.93 2.25
CA ASN A 146 -5.27 -16.95 3.14
C ASN A 146 -3.96 -16.56 2.42
N GLN A 147 -3.93 -15.35 1.85
CA GLN A 147 -2.69 -14.66 1.47
C GLN A 147 -2.74 -13.19 1.93
N GLY A 148 -1.58 -12.62 2.24
CA GLY A 148 -1.46 -11.31 2.87
C GLY A 148 -1.82 -10.13 1.95
N THR A 149 -2.23 -9.02 2.56
CA THR A 149 -2.70 -7.80 1.85
C THR A 149 -1.70 -7.25 0.83
N LYS A 150 -0.39 -7.20 1.16
CA LYS A 150 0.66 -6.74 0.22
C LYS A 150 0.74 -7.63 -1.05
N ILE A 151 0.58 -8.95 -0.90
CA ILE A 151 0.52 -9.88 -2.05
C ILE A 151 -0.74 -9.61 -2.88
N TYR A 152 -1.87 -9.33 -2.23
CA TYR A 152 -3.15 -9.08 -2.90
C TYR A 152 -3.13 -7.80 -3.76
N GLU A 153 -2.40 -6.75 -3.35
CA GLU A 153 -2.28 -5.51 -4.11
C GLU A 153 -1.47 -5.69 -5.40
N ASP A 154 -0.27 -6.30 -5.33
CA ASP A 154 0.53 -6.63 -6.52
C ASP A 154 -0.16 -7.68 -7.42
N TYR A 155 -0.95 -8.57 -6.82
CA TYR A 155 -1.78 -9.56 -7.53
C TYR A 155 -2.92 -8.89 -8.30
N VAL A 156 -3.65 -7.97 -7.68
CA VAL A 156 -4.71 -7.18 -8.33
C VAL A 156 -4.13 -6.28 -9.44
N ALA A 157 -2.97 -5.67 -9.23
CA ALA A 157 -2.31 -4.87 -10.26
C ALA A 157 -1.92 -5.70 -11.50
N ARG A 158 -1.27 -6.86 -11.31
CA ARG A 158 -0.94 -7.80 -12.41
C ARG A 158 -2.19 -8.32 -13.11
N LEU A 159 -3.20 -8.76 -12.36
CA LEU A 159 -4.48 -9.18 -12.93
C LEU A 159 -5.15 -8.08 -13.75
N THR A 160 -5.09 -6.82 -13.32
CA THR A 160 -5.81 -5.72 -13.99
C THR A 160 -5.39 -5.57 -15.45
N ALA A 161 -4.07 -5.59 -15.72
CA ALA A 161 -3.55 -5.49 -17.09
C ALA A 161 -3.95 -6.70 -17.96
N SER A 162 -3.79 -7.93 -17.45
CA SER A 162 -4.11 -9.16 -18.18
C SER A 162 -5.63 -9.39 -18.34
N MET A 163 -6.44 -8.94 -17.40
CA MET A 163 -7.90 -9.15 -17.45
C MET A 163 -8.59 -8.10 -18.32
N LYS A 164 -8.10 -6.85 -18.39
CA LYS A 164 -8.59 -5.85 -19.36
C LYS A 164 -8.43 -6.31 -20.83
N SER A 165 -7.40 -7.11 -21.14
CA SER A 165 -7.16 -7.65 -22.49
C SER A 165 -7.80 -9.02 -22.77
N VAL A 166 -8.49 -9.60 -21.79
CA VAL A 166 -9.16 -10.91 -21.89
C VAL A 166 -10.68 -10.78 -21.74
N LEU A 167 -11.15 -10.06 -20.72
CA LEU A 167 -12.55 -9.94 -20.33
C LEU A 167 -13.29 -8.87 -21.15
N HIS A 168 -13.69 -9.24 -22.37
CA HIS A 168 -14.40 -8.34 -23.29
C HIS A 168 -15.91 -8.42 -23.08
N PHE A 169 -16.55 -7.31 -22.74
CA PHE A 169 -18.01 -7.23 -22.60
C PHE A 169 -18.75 -7.53 -23.91
N ARG A 170 -19.98 -8.06 -23.79
CA ARG A 170 -20.94 -8.21 -24.90
C ARG A 170 -21.30 -6.85 -25.52
N THR A 171 -21.23 -6.75 -26.85
CA THR A 171 -21.51 -5.51 -27.62
C THR A 171 -22.92 -4.99 -27.34
N GLU A 172 -23.91 -5.86 -27.29
CA GLU A 172 -25.31 -5.54 -27.02
C GLU A 172 -25.57 -5.05 -25.58
N ILE A 173 -24.58 -5.16 -24.68
CA ILE A 173 -24.60 -4.58 -23.33
C ILE A 173 -23.86 -3.25 -23.31
N LEU A 174 -22.70 -3.16 -23.97
CA LEU A 174 -21.96 -1.91 -24.18
C LEU A 174 -22.85 -0.84 -24.87
N GLU A 175 -23.58 -1.18 -25.92
CA GLU A 175 -24.52 -0.27 -26.59
C GLU A 175 -25.62 0.26 -25.65
N LYS A 176 -26.21 -0.62 -24.82
CA LYS A 176 -27.20 -0.23 -23.79
C LYS A 176 -26.57 0.73 -22.77
N VAL A 177 -25.33 0.47 -22.36
CA VAL A 177 -24.58 1.26 -21.37
C VAL A 177 -24.18 2.63 -21.91
N TRP A 178 -23.53 2.70 -23.07
CA TRP A 178 -23.15 3.97 -23.69
C TRP A 178 -24.38 4.84 -23.97
N SER A 179 -25.48 4.26 -24.45
CA SER A 179 -26.74 4.98 -24.64
C SER A 179 -27.45 5.36 -23.33
N LYS A 180 -27.08 4.78 -22.17
CA LYS A 180 -27.49 5.26 -20.83
C LYS A 180 -26.61 6.42 -20.38
N MET A 181 -25.29 6.31 -20.55
CA MET A 181 -24.31 7.33 -20.15
C MET A 181 -24.48 8.63 -20.94
N GLU A 182 -24.66 8.57 -22.27
CA GLU A 182 -25.01 9.72 -23.11
C GLU A 182 -26.25 10.48 -22.58
N LYS A 183 -27.33 9.73 -22.28
CA LYS A 183 -28.57 10.28 -21.71
C LYS A 183 -28.41 10.81 -20.28
N ILE A 184 -27.32 10.51 -19.59
CA ILE A 184 -26.94 11.06 -18.29
C ILE A 184 -26.11 12.33 -18.48
N ALA A 185 -25.11 12.32 -19.37
CA ALA A 185 -24.29 13.49 -19.72
C ALA A 185 -25.16 14.66 -20.20
N ILE A 186 -26.11 14.42 -21.10
CA ILE A 186 -27.08 15.42 -21.57
C ILE A 186 -27.88 16.01 -20.39
N LYS A 187 -28.32 15.17 -19.44
CA LYS A 187 -29.04 15.62 -18.23
C LYS A 187 -28.15 16.34 -17.22
N PHE A 188 -26.85 16.09 -17.22
CA PHE A 188 -25.87 16.79 -16.41
C PHE A 188 -25.60 18.19 -16.97
N TRP A 189 -25.18 18.32 -18.23
CA TRP A 189 -24.97 19.64 -18.87
C TRP A 189 -26.24 20.52 -18.83
N THR A 190 -27.43 19.94 -19.01
CA THR A 190 -28.72 20.67 -18.86
C THR A 190 -28.93 21.27 -17.46
N LYS A 191 -28.38 20.65 -16.41
CA LYS A 191 -28.41 21.17 -15.03
C LYS A 191 -27.22 22.07 -14.69
N HIS A 192 -26.11 21.93 -15.42
CA HIS A 192 -24.83 22.62 -15.19
C HIS A 192 -24.41 23.45 -16.41
N PRO A 193 -25.17 24.48 -16.84
CA PRO A 193 -24.93 25.22 -18.08
C PRO A 193 -23.65 26.09 -18.10
N ARG A 194 -22.80 26.00 -17.07
CA ARG A 194 -21.45 26.56 -17.04
C ARG A 194 -20.40 25.58 -17.59
N ILE A 195 -20.64 24.27 -17.40
CA ILE A 195 -19.82 23.19 -17.93
C ILE A 195 -20.24 22.99 -19.38
N LYS A 196 -19.28 23.10 -20.30
CA LYS A 196 -19.58 23.01 -21.73
C LYS A 196 -19.75 21.53 -22.15
N PRO A 197 -20.55 21.22 -23.18
CA PRO A 197 -20.65 19.85 -23.70
C PRO A 197 -19.32 19.27 -24.20
N GLU A 198 -18.37 20.13 -24.60
CA GLU A 198 -17.03 19.71 -25.04
C GLU A 198 -16.06 19.46 -23.88
N THR A 199 -16.46 19.72 -22.63
CA THR A 199 -15.65 19.40 -21.44
C THR A 199 -15.73 17.90 -21.17
N PRO A 200 -14.59 17.17 -21.14
CA PRO A 200 -14.58 15.75 -20.78
C PRO A 200 -15.20 15.51 -19.41
N ILE A 201 -16.08 14.51 -19.31
CA ILE A 201 -16.66 14.08 -18.04
C ILE A 201 -15.77 13.01 -17.42
N THR A 202 -15.43 13.15 -16.14
CA THR A 202 -14.84 12.08 -15.33
C THR A 202 -15.98 11.27 -14.70
N TRP A 203 -16.09 10.00 -15.07
CA TRP A 203 -17.13 9.08 -14.60
C TRP A 203 -16.62 8.25 -13.41
N ILE A 204 -17.35 8.26 -12.29
CA ILE A 204 -17.03 7.49 -11.09
C ILE A 204 -18.15 6.48 -10.84
N GLY A 205 -17.85 5.19 -10.90
CA GLY A 205 -18.79 4.13 -10.55
C GLY A 205 -18.88 3.98 -9.03
N ILE A 206 -20.07 3.96 -8.45
CA ILE A 206 -20.27 3.68 -7.02
C ILE A 206 -20.98 2.34 -6.87
N HIS A 207 -20.30 1.34 -6.30
CA HIS A 207 -20.88 0.05 -5.96
C HIS A 207 -21.00 -0.14 -4.45
N ASN A 208 -22.24 -0.14 -3.94
CA ASN A 208 -22.56 -0.31 -2.53
C ASN A 208 -23.26 -1.65 -2.28
N ARG A 209 -22.55 -2.64 -1.73
CA ARG A 209 -23.09 -3.96 -1.36
C ARG A 209 -23.60 -3.95 0.07
N ARG A 210 -24.89 -4.24 0.27
CA ARG A 210 -25.57 -4.14 1.58
C ARG A 210 -26.30 -5.42 2.01
N THR A 211 -27.16 -6.00 1.17
CA THR A 211 -28.31 -6.82 1.64
C THR A 211 -27.92 -8.05 2.49
N ASP A 212 -27.32 -9.05 1.87
CA ASP A 212 -26.80 -10.25 2.53
C ASP A 212 -25.52 -9.96 3.33
N LEU A 213 -24.65 -9.13 2.76
CA LEU A 213 -23.29 -8.93 3.25
C LEU A 213 -23.23 -8.14 4.56
N ASN A 214 -24.12 -7.17 4.78
CA ASN A 214 -24.23 -6.50 6.09
C ASN A 214 -24.70 -7.50 7.15
N ASN A 215 -25.71 -8.31 6.83
CA ASN A 215 -26.21 -9.36 7.72
C ASN A 215 -25.13 -10.40 8.04
N TYR A 216 -24.23 -10.68 7.09
CA TYR A 216 -23.11 -11.59 7.27
C TYR A 216 -21.97 -10.96 8.10
N ALA A 217 -21.47 -9.80 7.69
CA ALA A 217 -20.35 -9.09 8.29
C ALA A 217 -20.62 -8.71 9.75
N TRP A 218 -21.85 -8.27 10.04
CA TRP A 218 -22.32 -8.03 11.40
C TRP A 218 -22.29 -9.31 12.24
N LYS A 219 -22.96 -10.38 11.79
CA LYS A 219 -23.13 -11.62 12.57
C LYS A 219 -21.84 -12.36 12.86
N LYS A 220 -20.81 -12.26 11.99
CA LYS A 220 -19.56 -13.01 12.16
C LYS A 220 -18.35 -12.18 12.58
N HIS A 221 -18.29 -10.91 12.16
CA HIS A 221 -17.10 -10.07 12.35
C HIS A 221 -17.38 -8.81 13.20
N GLY A 222 -18.64 -8.57 13.60
CA GLY A 222 -19.03 -7.36 14.35
C GLY A 222 -18.91 -6.06 13.54
N LEU A 223 -18.65 -6.17 12.24
CA LEU A 223 -18.44 -5.03 11.36
C LEU A 223 -19.79 -4.42 10.97
N VAL A 224 -19.94 -3.13 11.23
CA VAL A 224 -21.14 -2.36 10.84
C VAL A 224 -21.21 -2.15 9.32
N PRO A 225 -22.41 -1.90 8.78
CA PRO A 225 -22.58 -1.36 7.43
C PRO A 225 -21.87 -0.01 7.29
N LEU A 226 -21.42 0.31 6.08
CA LEU A 226 -20.96 1.67 5.76
C LEU A 226 -22.14 2.65 5.76
N GLU A 227 -21.92 3.81 6.39
CA GLU A 227 -22.89 4.90 6.54
C GLU A 227 -22.82 5.87 5.35
N GLU A 228 -23.51 7.02 5.37
CA GLU A 228 -23.58 7.92 4.20
C GLU A 228 -22.32 8.75 4.02
N GLU A 229 -21.66 9.09 5.13
CA GLU A 229 -20.45 9.87 5.27
C GLU A 229 -19.33 9.32 4.39
N TYR A 230 -19.08 8.01 4.42
CA TYR A 230 -18.07 7.33 3.58
C TYR A 230 -18.25 7.65 2.07
N PHE A 231 -19.49 7.61 1.58
CA PHE A 231 -19.76 7.91 0.17
C PHE A 231 -19.69 9.41 -0.12
N VAL A 232 -20.05 10.26 0.85
CA VAL A 232 -19.95 11.72 0.71
C VAL A 232 -18.48 12.18 0.64
N GLU A 233 -17.64 11.70 1.57
CA GLU A 233 -16.20 11.95 1.59
C GLU A 233 -15.52 11.43 0.32
N ALA A 234 -15.82 10.19 -0.08
CA ALA A 234 -15.31 9.61 -1.31
C ALA A 234 -15.72 10.41 -2.56
N MET A 235 -16.97 10.85 -2.66
CA MET A 235 -17.41 11.70 -3.78
C MET A 235 -16.76 13.09 -3.74
N ASP A 236 -16.56 13.70 -2.57
CA ASP A 236 -15.92 15.02 -2.48
C ASP A 236 -14.43 14.98 -2.78
N TYR A 237 -13.71 13.89 -2.47
CA TYR A 237 -12.35 13.63 -2.97
C TYR A 237 -12.27 13.65 -4.50
N TYR A 238 -13.19 12.97 -5.21
CA TYR A 238 -13.19 12.99 -6.68
C TYR A 238 -13.57 14.36 -7.26
N ARG A 239 -14.47 15.11 -6.62
CA ARG A 239 -14.82 16.49 -7.03
C ARG A 239 -13.65 17.46 -6.83
N GLU A 240 -12.88 17.31 -5.75
CA GLU A 240 -11.68 18.13 -5.51
C GLU A 240 -10.56 17.80 -6.49
N ARG A 241 -10.29 16.51 -6.73
CA ARG A 241 -9.21 16.07 -7.63
C ARG A 241 -9.49 16.31 -9.13
N PHE A 242 -10.75 16.23 -9.57
CA PHE A 242 -11.11 16.30 -11.00
C PHE A 242 -12.02 17.49 -11.38
N GLY A 243 -12.42 18.32 -10.41
CA GLY A 243 -13.12 19.58 -10.66
C GLY A 243 -14.64 19.44 -10.90
N GLU A 244 -15.23 20.40 -11.61
CA GLU A 244 -16.69 20.48 -11.75
C GLU A 244 -17.30 19.44 -12.70
N ALA A 245 -16.53 18.86 -13.62
CA ALA A 245 -17.03 17.97 -14.70
C ALA A 245 -17.12 16.48 -14.29
N VAL A 246 -17.55 16.22 -13.06
CA VAL A 246 -17.58 14.88 -12.45
C VAL A 246 -19.00 14.33 -12.39
N ILE A 247 -19.19 13.05 -12.75
CA ILE A 247 -20.48 12.34 -12.65
C ILE A 247 -20.32 11.03 -11.87
N PHE A 248 -21.21 10.79 -10.91
CA PHE A 248 -21.24 9.57 -10.09
C PHE A 248 -22.38 8.64 -10.52
N LEU A 249 -22.07 7.39 -10.87
CA LEU A 249 -23.03 6.38 -11.28
C LEU A 249 -23.22 5.33 -10.18
N TYR A 250 -24.34 5.41 -9.44
CA TYR A 250 -24.60 4.54 -8.29
C TYR A 250 -25.37 3.27 -8.65
N VAL A 251 -24.83 2.15 -8.19
CA VAL A 251 -25.34 0.78 -8.27
C VAL A 251 -25.28 0.16 -6.86
N SER A 252 -26.31 -0.61 -6.51
CA SER A 252 -26.41 -1.29 -5.21
C SER A 252 -27.46 -2.39 -5.27
N ASP A 253 -27.30 -3.42 -4.46
CA ASP A 253 -28.37 -4.37 -4.15
C ASP A 253 -29.46 -3.77 -3.23
N ASP A 254 -29.15 -2.65 -2.56
CA ASP A 254 -30.12 -1.79 -1.88
C ASP A 254 -30.13 -0.39 -2.50
N MET A 255 -30.71 -0.31 -3.71
CA MET A 255 -31.00 0.96 -4.38
C MET A 255 -31.97 1.86 -3.59
N LYS A 256 -32.69 1.32 -2.60
CA LYS A 256 -33.60 2.11 -1.75
C LYS A 256 -32.80 2.91 -0.72
N TRP A 257 -31.88 2.26 0.00
CA TRP A 257 -30.96 2.93 0.93
C TRP A 257 -30.19 4.05 0.21
N GLY A 258 -29.61 3.77 -0.96
CA GLY A 258 -28.90 4.78 -1.75
C GLY A 258 -29.74 6.03 -2.02
N ARG A 259 -30.99 5.85 -2.47
CA ARG A 259 -31.92 6.96 -2.78
C ARG A 259 -32.47 7.70 -1.54
N GLN A 260 -32.34 7.14 -0.34
CA GLN A 260 -32.84 7.73 0.89
C GLN A 260 -31.77 8.49 1.69
N ASN A 261 -30.51 8.06 1.61
CA ASN A 261 -29.40 8.58 2.44
C ASN A 261 -28.45 9.46 1.61
N LEU A 262 -28.08 9.05 0.39
CA LEU A 262 -27.14 9.82 -0.43
C LEU A 262 -27.78 11.07 -1.05
N MET A 263 -27.65 12.19 -0.33
CA MET A 263 -28.08 13.50 -0.78
C MET A 263 -27.38 13.92 -2.08
N ASN A 264 -28.14 14.53 -3.00
CA ASN A 264 -27.64 14.97 -4.31
C ASN A 264 -27.82 16.49 -4.54
N PRO A 265 -27.25 17.37 -3.69
CA PRO A 265 -27.36 18.82 -3.86
C PRO A 265 -26.53 19.31 -5.06
N LYS A 266 -25.38 18.67 -5.32
CA LYS A 266 -24.47 18.96 -6.44
C LYS A 266 -25.00 18.43 -7.79
N ARG A 267 -26.10 17.66 -7.82
CA ARG A 267 -26.86 17.20 -9.01
C ARG A 267 -26.10 16.28 -9.99
N ASP A 268 -24.94 15.80 -9.56
CA ASP A 268 -23.94 14.98 -10.23
C ASP A 268 -24.07 13.48 -9.96
N LEU A 269 -24.82 13.08 -8.93
CA LEU A 269 -25.10 11.67 -8.60
C LEU A 269 -26.31 11.12 -9.40
N PHE A 270 -26.15 9.97 -10.03
CA PHE A 270 -27.17 9.28 -10.81
C PHE A 270 -27.31 7.82 -10.37
N PHE A 271 -28.46 7.48 -9.79
CA PHE A 271 -28.83 6.12 -9.42
C PHE A 271 -29.22 5.31 -10.65
N VAL A 272 -28.25 4.59 -11.24
CA VAL A 272 -28.40 3.91 -12.54
C VAL A 272 -28.89 2.47 -12.45
N GLY A 273 -28.49 1.75 -11.40
CA GLY A 273 -28.84 0.35 -11.17
C GLY A 273 -30.26 0.15 -10.64
N ASN A 274 -30.70 -1.11 -10.61
CA ASN A 274 -32.08 -1.48 -10.32
C ASN A 274 -32.27 -2.27 -9.00
N GLY A 275 -31.21 -2.88 -8.44
CA GLY A 275 -31.26 -3.72 -7.24
C GLY A 275 -31.72 -5.17 -7.45
N LYS A 276 -31.95 -5.63 -8.69
CA LYS A 276 -32.26 -7.04 -8.99
C LYS A 276 -30.98 -7.87 -8.94
N THR A 277 -30.79 -8.65 -7.87
CA THR A 277 -29.56 -9.46 -7.73
C THR A 277 -29.64 -10.88 -8.29
N GLU A 278 -30.70 -11.20 -9.04
CA GLU A 278 -30.98 -12.52 -9.62
C GLU A 278 -31.29 -12.45 -11.14
N ASP A 279 -31.30 -11.24 -11.71
CA ASP A 279 -31.64 -10.97 -13.12
C ASP A 279 -30.35 -10.73 -13.91
N MET A 280 -29.87 -11.74 -14.64
CA MET A 280 -28.52 -11.73 -15.22
C MET A 280 -28.30 -10.63 -16.27
N ASP A 281 -29.34 -10.24 -17.02
CA ASP A 281 -29.28 -9.10 -17.96
C ASP A 281 -28.95 -7.79 -17.25
N GLU A 282 -29.51 -7.61 -16.05
CA GLU A 282 -29.40 -6.38 -15.28
C GLU A 282 -28.15 -6.40 -14.39
N ILE A 283 -27.72 -7.56 -13.90
CA ILE A 283 -26.39 -7.77 -13.26
C ILE A 283 -25.27 -7.49 -14.28
N ALA A 284 -25.43 -7.94 -15.52
CA ALA A 284 -24.48 -7.68 -16.59
C ALA A 284 -24.44 -6.20 -16.97
N PHE A 285 -25.61 -5.54 -17.06
CA PHE A 285 -25.71 -4.09 -17.24
C PHE A 285 -25.02 -3.32 -16.10
N ASP A 286 -25.30 -3.67 -14.84
CA ASP A 286 -24.74 -3.02 -13.65
C ASP A 286 -23.21 -3.22 -13.55
N MET A 287 -22.69 -4.40 -13.91
CA MET A 287 -21.24 -4.61 -14.00
C MET A 287 -20.62 -3.78 -15.13
N THR A 288 -21.25 -3.77 -16.31
CA THR A 288 -20.72 -3.07 -17.50
C THR A 288 -20.72 -1.56 -17.29
N ILE A 289 -21.77 -0.95 -16.72
CA ILE A 289 -21.82 0.51 -16.53
C ILE A 289 -20.82 1.02 -15.48
N LEU A 290 -20.51 0.21 -14.46
CA LEU A 290 -19.44 0.52 -13.51
C LEU A 290 -18.06 0.36 -14.15
N ALA A 291 -17.83 -0.71 -14.91
CA ALA A 291 -16.57 -0.97 -15.63
C ALA A 291 -16.31 -0.01 -16.80
N GLN A 292 -17.31 0.77 -17.25
CA GLN A 292 -17.14 1.86 -18.22
C GLN A 292 -16.92 3.24 -17.57
N CYS A 293 -16.79 3.29 -16.23
CA CYS A 293 -16.36 4.51 -15.53
C CYS A 293 -14.83 4.65 -15.55
N ASN A 294 -14.31 5.87 -15.38
CA ASN A 294 -12.88 6.13 -15.26
C ASN A 294 -12.33 5.63 -13.91
N HIS A 295 -13.13 5.79 -12.84
CA HIS A 295 -12.73 5.52 -11.45
C HIS A 295 -13.86 4.84 -10.69
N SER A 296 -13.58 4.35 -9.47
CA SER A 296 -14.58 3.63 -8.66
C SER A 296 -14.55 3.99 -7.17
N ILE A 297 -15.74 4.05 -6.57
CA ILE A 297 -15.97 4.00 -5.12
C ILE A 297 -16.62 2.65 -4.83
N THR A 298 -15.98 1.81 -4.03
CA THR A 298 -16.43 0.44 -3.78
C THR A 298 -16.60 0.12 -2.31
N THR A 299 -17.38 -0.92 -2.04
CA THR A 299 -17.51 -1.56 -0.73
C THR A 299 -17.08 -3.02 -0.83
N ARG A 300 -17.01 -3.72 0.31
CA ARG A 300 -16.75 -5.16 0.38
C ARG A 300 -17.55 -5.96 -0.67
N GLY A 301 -16.89 -6.91 -1.31
CA GLY A 301 -17.50 -7.89 -2.22
C GLY A 301 -16.81 -7.97 -3.58
N THR A 302 -16.61 -9.19 -4.08
CA THR A 302 -15.88 -9.48 -5.33
C THR A 302 -16.48 -8.79 -6.55
N PHE A 303 -17.80 -8.57 -6.61
CA PHE A 303 -18.44 -7.82 -7.70
C PHE A 303 -17.89 -6.39 -7.82
N GLY A 304 -17.82 -5.66 -6.70
CA GLY A 304 -17.31 -4.28 -6.68
C GLY A 304 -15.83 -4.21 -7.05
N ILE A 305 -15.04 -5.16 -6.54
CA ILE A 305 -13.61 -5.30 -6.87
C ILE A 305 -13.44 -5.55 -8.38
N TRP A 306 -14.21 -6.46 -8.98
CA TRP A 306 -14.12 -6.72 -10.42
C TRP A 306 -14.59 -5.55 -11.30
N THR A 307 -15.61 -4.79 -10.90
CA THR A 307 -15.98 -3.56 -11.61
C THR A 307 -14.88 -2.49 -11.54
N ALA A 308 -14.19 -2.39 -10.40
CA ALA A 308 -13.09 -1.46 -10.21
C ALA A 308 -11.83 -1.86 -11.00
N ILE A 309 -11.50 -3.16 -11.04
CA ILE A 309 -10.42 -3.72 -11.86
C ILE A 309 -10.68 -3.43 -13.35
N LEU A 310 -11.90 -3.66 -13.84
CA LEU A 310 -12.22 -3.49 -15.26
C LEU A 310 -12.28 -2.01 -15.69
N ALA A 311 -12.64 -1.09 -14.80
CA ALA A 311 -12.39 0.34 -14.98
C ALA A 311 -10.88 0.65 -15.01
N GLY A 312 -10.14 0.20 -13.99
CA GLY A 312 -8.67 0.25 -13.92
C GLY A 312 -8.05 1.64 -13.77
N GLY A 313 -8.84 2.64 -13.38
CA GLY A 313 -8.34 3.89 -12.78
C GLY A 313 -8.44 3.85 -11.26
N LEU A 314 -8.40 5.02 -10.62
CA LEU A 314 -8.42 5.16 -9.16
C LEU A 314 -9.58 4.43 -8.49
N VAL A 315 -9.29 3.82 -7.34
CA VAL A 315 -10.28 3.18 -6.47
C VAL A 315 -10.27 3.83 -5.09
N HIS A 316 -11.45 4.15 -4.59
CA HIS A 316 -11.70 4.49 -3.20
C HIS A 316 -12.45 3.30 -2.54
N HIS A 317 -11.91 2.78 -1.43
CA HIS A 317 -12.42 1.60 -0.74
C HIS A 317 -12.32 1.78 0.78
N GLU A 318 -13.27 1.20 1.53
CA GLU A 318 -13.42 1.31 3.00
C GLU A 318 -12.23 0.78 3.82
N VAL A 319 -11.39 -0.05 3.19
CA VAL A 319 -10.03 -0.36 3.64
C VAL A 319 -9.13 0.23 2.57
N SER A 320 -8.20 1.12 2.95
CA SER A 320 -7.55 2.12 2.11
C SER A 320 -6.66 1.60 0.97
N VAL A 321 -7.25 0.93 -0.02
CA VAL A 321 -6.59 0.40 -1.22
C VAL A 321 -6.70 1.43 -2.35
N CYS A 322 -5.69 2.30 -2.46
CA CYS A 322 -5.51 3.14 -3.64
C CYS A 322 -4.90 2.31 -4.78
N VAL A 323 -5.75 1.75 -5.64
CA VAL A 323 -5.30 1.24 -6.95
C VAL A 323 -4.88 2.44 -7.79
N CYS A 324 -3.64 2.44 -8.29
CA CYS A 324 -3.10 3.48 -9.16
C CYS A 324 -3.58 3.31 -10.62
N GLU A 325 -3.64 4.42 -11.35
CA GLU A 325 -4.13 4.47 -12.73
C GLU A 325 -3.21 3.75 -13.71
N GLN A 326 -3.80 2.98 -14.63
CA GLN A 326 -3.31 2.89 -16.01
C GLN A 326 -4.05 3.92 -16.89
N ASP A 327 -3.56 4.11 -18.11
CA ASP A 327 -4.25 4.84 -19.20
C ASP A 327 -4.25 6.39 -19.18
N TYR A 328 -3.12 7.03 -18.82
CA TYR A 328 -2.77 8.37 -19.35
C TYR A 328 -1.36 8.47 -19.97
N CYS A 329 -0.84 7.37 -20.53
CA CYS A 329 0.37 7.36 -21.36
C CYS A 329 0.16 8.02 -22.74
N VAL A 330 -0.12 9.32 -22.77
CA VAL A 330 -0.03 10.14 -23.98
C VAL A 330 1.42 10.19 -24.45
N LYS A 331 1.66 10.16 -25.77
CA LYS A 331 2.99 10.04 -26.37
C LYS A 331 3.87 11.29 -26.21
N SER A 332 4.51 11.43 -25.06
CA SER A 332 5.77 12.17 -24.91
C SER A 332 6.55 11.60 -23.72
N GLU A 333 7.75 11.11 -23.99
CA GLU A 333 8.76 10.64 -23.02
C GLU A 333 8.33 9.45 -22.14
N ARG A 334 8.87 8.27 -22.47
CA ARG A 334 8.81 7.07 -21.62
C ARG A 334 9.68 7.32 -20.37
N GLN A 335 9.24 6.87 -19.20
CA GLN A 335 10.21 6.51 -18.17
C GLN A 335 10.88 5.20 -18.60
N CYS A 336 12.18 5.26 -18.89
CA CYS A 336 12.95 4.16 -19.46
C CYS A 336 13.58 3.29 -18.37
N CYS A 337 12.80 2.36 -17.79
CA CYS A 337 13.42 1.20 -17.15
C CYS A 337 14.18 0.37 -18.20
N ARG A 338 15.23 -0.33 -17.78
CA ARG A 338 16.01 -1.26 -18.61
C ARG A 338 15.84 -2.70 -18.12
N THR A 339 16.12 -3.66 -18.99
CA THR A 339 16.27 -5.07 -18.58
C THR A 339 17.65 -5.26 -17.94
N PHE A 340 17.70 -5.88 -16.77
CA PHE A 340 18.94 -6.39 -16.20
C PHE A 340 19.32 -7.69 -16.90
N VAL A 341 20.53 -7.74 -17.48
CA VAL A 341 21.06 -8.91 -18.19
C VAL A 341 22.10 -9.58 -17.29
N VAL A 342 21.77 -10.74 -16.73
CA VAL A 342 22.59 -11.43 -15.73
C VAL A 342 23.94 -11.84 -16.30
N GLU A 343 23.98 -12.21 -17.59
CA GLU A 343 25.17 -12.63 -18.33
C GLU A 343 26.19 -11.50 -18.53
N GLU A 344 25.76 -10.23 -18.49
CA GLU A 344 26.66 -9.07 -18.57
C GLU A 344 27.28 -8.73 -17.21
N PHE A 345 26.63 -9.13 -16.10
CA PHE A 345 27.11 -8.85 -14.75
C PHE A 345 28.21 -9.83 -14.32
N ASN A 346 29.41 -9.31 -14.03
CA ASN A 346 30.60 -10.13 -13.81
C ASN A 346 31.55 -9.52 -12.77
N GLN A 347 32.66 -10.21 -12.48
CA GLN A 347 33.64 -9.82 -11.45
C GLN A 347 34.38 -8.49 -11.70
N ALA A 348 34.27 -7.90 -12.89
CA ALA A 348 34.76 -6.55 -13.17
C ALA A 348 33.69 -5.45 -12.99
N SER A 349 32.39 -5.80 -13.04
CA SER A 349 31.26 -4.90 -12.79
C SER A 349 31.33 -4.34 -11.36
N ARG A 350 30.83 -3.12 -11.15
CA ARG A 350 30.57 -2.60 -9.81
C ARG A 350 29.57 -3.51 -9.09
N SER A 351 29.70 -3.62 -7.77
CA SER A 351 28.65 -4.28 -6.99
C SER A 351 27.38 -3.44 -6.97
N ILE A 352 26.25 -4.12 -6.92
CA ILE A 352 24.92 -3.54 -6.71
C ILE A 352 24.54 -3.78 -5.24
N VAL A 353 24.11 -2.73 -4.54
CA VAL A 353 23.69 -2.81 -3.14
C VAL A 353 22.31 -2.19 -2.95
N VAL A 354 21.40 -2.92 -2.29
CA VAL A 354 20.03 -2.51 -1.98
C VAL A 354 19.75 -2.79 -0.51
N ILE A 355 18.99 -1.91 0.15
CA ILE A 355 18.40 -2.16 1.48
C ILE A 355 16.88 -2.16 1.29
N GLU A 356 16.17 -3.20 1.76
CA GLU A 356 14.72 -3.15 1.97
C GLU A 356 14.44 -2.84 3.46
N PRO A 357 14.16 -1.57 3.82
CA PRO A 357 13.76 -1.20 5.17
C PRO A 357 12.31 -1.56 5.48
N TYR A 358 12.05 -1.95 6.73
CA TYR A 358 10.72 -2.14 7.29
C TYR A 358 10.34 -1.02 8.26
N GLY A 359 9.04 -0.77 8.41
CA GLY A 359 8.51 0.16 9.41
C GLY A 359 8.08 1.52 8.84
N ARG A 360 8.61 2.60 9.41
CA ARG A 360 8.18 4.00 9.13
C ARG A 360 9.39 4.87 8.79
N LEU A 361 9.14 6.06 8.24
CA LEU A 361 10.11 7.01 7.66
C LEU A 361 11.52 7.01 8.26
N GLY A 362 11.69 7.05 9.59
CA GLY A 362 13.01 7.03 10.22
C GLY A 362 13.90 5.83 9.84
N ASN A 363 13.32 4.65 9.59
CA ASN A 363 14.06 3.49 9.08
C ASN A 363 14.42 3.63 7.59
N HIS A 364 13.53 4.22 6.79
CA HIS A 364 13.76 4.48 5.38
C HIS A 364 14.85 5.55 5.16
N LEU A 365 14.92 6.56 6.04
CA LEU A 365 16.05 7.50 6.10
C LEU A 365 17.37 6.81 6.46
N THR A 366 17.35 5.88 7.43
CA THR A 366 18.53 5.07 7.75
C THR A 366 19.00 4.26 6.53
N ALA A 367 18.09 3.64 5.77
CA ALA A 367 18.42 2.92 4.54
C ALA A 367 18.99 3.85 3.45
N PHE A 368 18.31 4.96 3.15
CA PHE A 368 18.75 5.97 2.16
C PHE A 368 20.15 6.49 2.48
N ALA A 369 20.42 6.86 3.73
CA ALA A 369 21.71 7.42 4.14
C ALA A 369 22.85 6.39 4.08
N HIS A 370 22.59 5.13 4.44
CA HIS A 370 23.57 4.05 4.28
C HIS A 370 23.90 3.80 2.81
N LEU A 371 22.89 3.70 1.94
CA LEU A 371 23.10 3.51 0.49
C LEU A 371 23.87 4.69 -0.13
N TYR A 372 23.48 5.92 0.19
CA TYR A 372 24.18 7.13 -0.25
C TYR A 372 25.67 7.09 0.14
N GLN A 373 25.97 6.88 1.42
CA GLN A 373 27.36 6.90 1.89
C GLN A 373 28.18 5.71 1.36
N LEU A 374 27.56 4.55 1.11
CA LEU A 374 28.22 3.42 0.43
C LEU A 374 28.58 3.76 -1.03
N ARG A 375 27.70 4.45 -1.78
CA ARG A 375 28.02 4.93 -3.14
C ARG A 375 29.21 5.90 -3.11
N GLU A 376 29.14 6.92 -2.26
CA GLU A 376 30.16 7.98 -2.20
C GLU A 376 31.54 7.47 -1.74
N GLU A 377 31.60 6.51 -0.80
CA GLU A 377 32.89 6.00 -0.30
C GLU A 377 33.48 4.85 -1.11
N LEU A 378 32.64 3.99 -1.71
CA LEU A 378 33.09 2.74 -2.32
C LEU A 378 32.94 2.71 -3.85
N GLY A 379 32.20 3.65 -4.43
CA GLY A 379 31.91 3.67 -5.87
C GLY A 379 31.04 2.51 -6.35
N VAL A 380 30.27 1.89 -5.46
CA VAL A 380 29.28 0.85 -5.78
C VAL A 380 27.99 1.46 -6.31
N ASP A 381 27.28 0.72 -7.16
CA ASP A 381 25.97 1.13 -7.63
C ASP A 381 24.93 0.75 -6.57
N VAL A 382 24.00 1.66 -6.26
CA VAL A 382 23.03 1.47 -5.17
C VAL A 382 21.65 1.96 -5.58
N TYR A 383 20.62 1.29 -5.08
CA TYR A 383 19.22 1.61 -5.36
C TYR A 383 18.37 1.59 -4.09
N ILE A 384 17.45 2.55 -3.97
CA ILE A 384 16.39 2.52 -2.96
C ILE A 384 15.16 1.80 -3.50
N VAL A 385 14.34 1.22 -2.61
CA VAL A 385 13.01 0.73 -2.99
C VAL A 385 11.99 1.86 -3.12
N ASN A 386 10.97 1.70 -3.93
CA ASN A 386 9.92 2.68 -4.22
C ASN A 386 9.20 3.15 -2.93
N GLN A 387 8.96 2.24 -1.99
CA GLN A 387 8.42 2.58 -0.67
C GLN A 387 9.30 3.59 0.12
N THR A 388 10.61 3.60 -0.09
CA THR A 388 11.53 4.60 0.46
C THR A 388 11.35 5.95 -0.24
N ARG A 389 11.26 6.00 -1.58
CA ARG A 389 10.96 7.26 -2.30
C ARG A 389 9.60 7.82 -1.90
N LYS A 390 8.56 6.98 -1.80
CA LYS A 390 7.20 7.36 -1.38
C LYS A 390 7.15 7.96 0.02
N LEU A 391 7.82 7.35 1.01
CA LEU A 391 7.87 7.91 2.36
C LEU A 391 8.73 9.17 2.45
N MET A 392 9.80 9.27 1.65
CA MET A 392 10.62 10.48 1.63
C MET A 392 9.96 11.65 0.90
N SER A 393 9.17 11.42 -0.16
CA SER A 393 8.50 12.48 -0.92
C SER A 393 7.42 13.23 -0.14
N GLN A 394 6.92 12.64 0.95
CA GLN A 394 6.06 13.32 1.92
C GLN A 394 6.76 14.54 2.55
N VAL A 395 8.08 14.45 2.78
CA VAL A 395 8.86 15.39 3.62
C VAL A 395 9.92 16.16 2.85
N PHE A 396 10.57 15.54 1.88
CA PHE A 396 11.76 16.04 1.20
C PHE A 396 11.49 16.41 -0.27
N SER A 397 12.27 17.37 -0.77
CA SER A 397 12.16 17.90 -2.12
C SER A 397 12.58 16.88 -3.18
N GLU A 398 12.10 17.05 -4.42
CA GLU A 398 12.47 16.19 -5.55
C GLU A 398 14.00 16.12 -5.76
N THR A 399 14.75 17.20 -5.47
CA THR A 399 16.22 17.21 -5.45
C THR A 399 16.82 16.14 -4.53
N THR A 400 16.20 15.92 -3.38
CA THR A 400 16.58 14.85 -2.44
C THR A 400 16.30 13.48 -3.05
N LEU A 401 15.10 13.31 -3.63
CA LEU A 401 14.64 12.03 -4.17
C LEU A 401 15.46 11.58 -5.39
N GLN A 402 15.86 12.52 -6.25
CA GLN A 402 16.70 12.26 -7.43
C GLN A 402 18.15 11.88 -7.09
N THR A 403 18.57 11.99 -5.82
CA THR A 403 19.94 11.65 -5.41
C THR A 403 20.23 10.14 -5.53
N LEU A 404 19.23 9.27 -5.27
CA LEU A 404 19.36 7.82 -5.42
C LEU A 404 18.27 7.28 -6.38
N PRO A 405 18.61 6.69 -7.54
CA PRO A 405 17.66 5.92 -8.34
C PRO A 405 16.91 4.85 -7.54
N VAL A 406 15.65 4.66 -7.93
CA VAL A 406 14.74 3.63 -7.41
C VAL A 406 14.93 2.34 -8.21
N LEU A 407 15.00 1.20 -7.51
CA LEU A 407 15.24 -0.10 -8.14
C LEU A 407 14.12 -0.46 -9.14
N GLU A 408 12.88 -0.21 -8.73
CA GLU A 408 11.65 -0.43 -9.49
C GLU A 408 11.44 0.53 -10.67
N GLU A 409 12.23 1.62 -10.74
CA GLU A 409 12.21 2.56 -11.86
C GLU A 409 13.38 2.34 -12.83
N GLU A 410 14.51 1.82 -12.32
CA GLU A 410 15.69 1.47 -13.10
C GLU A 410 15.49 0.16 -13.88
N PHE A 411 14.94 -0.89 -13.24
CA PHE A 411 14.89 -2.24 -13.81
C PHE A 411 13.47 -2.78 -14.00
N CYS A 412 13.14 -3.18 -15.23
CA CYS A 412 11.83 -3.72 -15.56
C CYS A 412 11.61 -5.17 -15.09
N ASN A 413 12.68 -5.89 -14.74
CA ASN A 413 12.69 -7.34 -14.43
C ASN A 413 13.44 -7.65 -13.12
N ILE A 414 13.05 -6.98 -12.04
CA ILE A 414 13.71 -7.08 -10.73
C ILE A 414 13.75 -8.52 -10.21
N ASP A 415 12.69 -9.30 -10.47
CA ASP A 415 12.56 -10.70 -10.05
C ASP A 415 13.62 -11.63 -10.69
N ASP A 416 14.24 -11.24 -11.81
CA ASP A 416 15.35 -11.97 -12.45
C ASP A 416 16.71 -11.63 -11.83
N ILE A 417 16.82 -10.54 -11.04
CA ILE A 417 18.09 -10.06 -10.51
C ILE A 417 18.53 -10.97 -9.35
N PRO A 418 19.69 -11.66 -9.43
CA PRO A 418 20.09 -12.66 -8.44
C PRO A 418 20.72 -12.02 -7.20
N PHE A 419 19.89 -11.27 -6.45
CA PHE A 419 20.21 -10.72 -5.14
C PHE A 419 20.67 -11.81 -4.17
N ARG A 420 21.61 -11.46 -3.29
CA ARG A 420 22.08 -12.31 -2.19
C ARG A 420 21.88 -11.59 -0.87
N ASP A 421 21.23 -12.28 0.07
CA ASP A 421 21.03 -11.78 1.43
C ASP A 421 22.36 -11.52 2.12
N PHE A 422 22.60 -10.26 2.48
CA PHE A 422 23.80 -9.84 3.20
C PHE A 422 23.51 -9.79 4.70
N ASP A 423 23.59 -10.94 5.35
CA ASP A 423 23.38 -11.10 6.80
C ASP A 423 24.63 -10.79 7.66
N LEU A 424 25.68 -10.25 7.04
CA LEU A 424 26.94 -9.90 7.68
C LEU A 424 26.96 -8.43 8.15
N ASP A 425 27.94 -8.10 8.99
CA ASP A 425 28.14 -6.74 9.45
C ASP A 425 28.56 -5.81 8.29
N ILE A 426 27.93 -4.64 8.14
CA ILE A 426 28.26 -3.67 7.08
C ILE A 426 29.75 -3.30 7.01
N ARG A 427 30.48 -3.42 8.13
CA ARG A 427 31.94 -3.26 8.17
C ARG A 427 32.67 -4.13 7.14
N TYR A 428 32.18 -5.33 6.81
CA TYR A 428 32.79 -6.15 5.75
C TYR A 428 32.73 -5.46 4.38
N ILE A 429 31.60 -4.82 4.01
CA ILE A 429 31.47 -4.04 2.77
C ILE A 429 32.41 -2.81 2.79
N LEU A 430 32.59 -2.19 3.97
CA LEU A 430 33.47 -1.03 4.13
C LEU A 430 34.97 -1.39 4.05
N THR A 431 35.39 -2.52 4.64
CA THR A 431 36.82 -2.85 4.81
C THR A 431 37.39 -3.88 3.84
N ASP A 432 36.57 -4.80 3.30
CA ASP A 432 37.02 -5.80 2.34
C ASP A 432 36.69 -5.33 0.92
N GLU A 433 37.73 -5.02 0.15
CA GLU A 433 37.59 -4.41 -1.18
C GLU A 433 36.95 -5.34 -2.21
N SER A 434 36.87 -6.65 -1.94
CA SER A 434 36.17 -7.60 -2.82
C SER A 434 34.69 -7.24 -3.00
N TYR A 435 34.02 -6.78 -1.94
CA TYR A 435 32.61 -6.40 -2.00
C TYR A 435 32.32 -5.20 -2.91
N ARG A 436 33.33 -4.48 -3.43
CA ARG A 436 33.12 -3.35 -4.35
C ARG A 436 32.85 -3.77 -5.81
N LYS A 437 33.09 -5.04 -6.18
CA LYS A 437 32.86 -5.56 -7.53
C LYS A 437 32.20 -6.93 -7.57
N GLY A 438 31.38 -7.20 -8.57
CA GLY A 438 30.87 -8.54 -8.85
C GLY A 438 29.90 -9.14 -7.83
N HIS A 439 29.38 -8.35 -6.88
CA HIS A 439 28.35 -8.76 -5.94
C HIS A 439 27.02 -8.05 -6.19
N ILE A 440 25.90 -8.75 -5.99
CA ILE A 440 24.56 -8.17 -5.94
C ILE A 440 24.03 -8.48 -4.54
N LEU A 441 23.86 -7.45 -3.71
CA LEU A 441 23.63 -7.57 -2.27
C LEU A 441 22.28 -6.96 -1.87
N LEU A 442 21.47 -7.75 -1.18
CA LEU A 442 20.25 -7.30 -0.51
C LEU A 442 20.50 -7.29 1.01
N LEU A 443 20.48 -6.12 1.62
CA LEU A 443 20.71 -5.91 3.05
C LEU A 443 19.35 -5.87 3.76
N LEU A 444 19.04 -6.91 4.55
CA LEU A 444 17.72 -7.11 5.16
C LEU A 444 17.60 -6.39 6.53
N ASP A 445 16.54 -5.58 6.69
CA ASP A 445 16.30 -4.74 7.88
C ASP A 445 15.80 -5.49 9.14
N GLU A 446 15.68 -6.83 9.12
CA GLU A 446 15.46 -7.58 10.38
C GLU A 446 16.57 -7.31 11.43
N ARG A 447 17.70 -6.73 11.00
CA ARG A 447 18.85 -6.43 11.84
C ARG A 447 19.45 -5.02 11.74
N VAL A 448 18.82 -3.94 11.27
CA VAL A 448 19.43 -2.61 11.55
C VAL A 448 19.54 -2.35 13.07
N ARG A 449 18.66 -2.95 13.88
CA ARG A 449 18.78 -2.98 15.35
C ARG A 449 19.74 -4.04 15.92
N HIS A 450 20.22 -5.00 15.13
CA HIS A 450 20.97 -6.19 15.57
C HIS A 450 22.11 -6.66 14.66
N LEU A 451 22.56 -5.82 13.71
CA LEU A 451 23.92 -5.79 13.24
C LEU A 451 24.78 -5.80 14.50
N LYS A 452 25.65 -6.81 14.67
CA LYS A 452 26.56 -6.90 15.83
C LYS A 452 27.74 -5.95 15.67
N LEU A 453 27.40 -4.72 15.32
CA LEU A 453 28.23 -3.53 15.32
C LEU A 453 28.74 -3.32 16.73
N ASN A 454 29.97 -3.76 16.95
CA ASN A 454 30.78 -3.23 18.02
C ASN A 454 31.03 -1.75 17.66
N GLN A 455 30.18 -0.83 18.15
CA GLN A 455 30.22 0.64 17.92
C GLN A 455 31.56 1.32 18.32
N ARG A 456 32.53 0.50 18.74
CA ARG A 456 33.85 0.83 19.24
C ARG A 456 34.91 0.91 18.13
N THR A 457 34.69 0.31 16.95
CA THR A 457 35.65 0.44 15.85
C THR A 457 35.71 1.89 15.34
N LYS A 458 36.77 2.25 14.62
CA LYS A 458 37.00 3.62 14.15
C LYS A 458 36.23 3.89 12.86
N GLU A 459 36.27 2.92 11.97
CA GLU A 459 35.81 2.93 10.58
C GLU A 459 34.29 3.15 10.52
N TYR A 460 33.53 2.42 11.35
CA TYR A 460 32.08 2.62 11.46
C TYR A 460 31.74 4.01 12.00
N ARG A 461 32.43 4.49 13.04
CA ARG A 461 32.18 5.85 13.58
C ARG A 461 32.51 6.94 12.57
N GLU A 462 33.56 6.76 11.76
CA GLU A 462 33.89 7.67 10.65
C GLU A 462 32.82 7.63 9.55
N PHE A 463 32.29 6.45 9.19
CA PHE A 463 31.18 6.30 8.25
C PHE A 463 29.89 6.97 8.74
N ILE A 464 29.48 6.72 10.00
CA ILE A 464 28.31 7.38 10.63
C ILE A 464 28.48 8.90 10.65
N GLN A 465 29.66 9.40 11.04
CA GLN A 465 29.94 10.83 11.08
C GLN A 465 29.87 11.46 9.68
N LYS A 466 30.47 10.83 8.66
CA LYS A 466 30.45 11.33 7.29
C LYS A 466 29.03 11.39 6.75
N PHE A 467 28.23 10.32 6.85
CA PHE A 467 26.85 10.38 6.35
C PHE A 467 26.03 11.41 7.13
N THR A 468 26.21 11.54 8.45
CA THR A 468 25.49 12.55 9.25
C THR A 468 25.79 13.95 8.75
N ASN A 469 27.03 14.22 8.32
CA ASN A 469 27.42 15.48 7.70
C ASN A 469 26.80 15.63 6.29
N SER A 470 26.89 14.60 5.43
CA SER A 470 26.35 14.59 4.06
C SER A 470 24.82 14.78 4.04
N MET A 471 24.10 14.12 4.94
CA MET A 471 22.64 14.16 4.96
C MET A 471 22.09 15.54 5.29
N ARG A 472 22.84 16.43 5.95
CA ARG A 472 22.42 17.83 6.18
C ARG A 472 22.41 18.69 4.91
N SER A 473 23.11 18.29 3.83
CA SER A 473 23.04 18.96 2.52
C SER A 473 22.18 18.21 1.50
N VAL A 474 22.08 16.88 1.63
CA VAL A 474 21.26 16.02 0.76
C VAL A 474 19.78 16.06 1.13
N LEU A 475 19.41 15.97 2.42
CA LEU A 475 18.02 15.92 2.87
C LEU A 475 17.42 17.34 2.92
N GLN A 476 16.93 17.80 1.79
CA GLN A 476 16.33 19.12 1.64
C GLN A 476 14.81 19.02 1.82
N PHE A 477 14.27 19.67 2.85
CA PHE A 477 12.82 19.69 3.11
C PHE A 477 12.02 20.36 1.99
N ARG A 478 10.76 19.97 1.84
CA ARG A 478 9.80 20.63 0.94
C ARG A 478 9.58 22.10 1.35
N PRO A 479 9.75 23.09 0.45
CA PRO A 479 9.67 24.52 0.78
C PRO A 479 8.37 24.95 1.49
N GLU A 480 7.23 24.40 1.09
CA GLU A 480 5.92 24.66 1.66
C GLU A 480 5.80 24.20 3.13
N ILE A 481 6.55 23.15 3.52
CA ILE A 481 6.60 22.65 4.90
C ILE A 481 7.53 23.52 5.74
N LEU A 482 8.65 23.98 5.16
CA LEU A 482 9.53 24.97 5.79
C LEU A 482 8.80 26.30 6.06
N GLU A 483 8.01 26.81 5.11
CA GLU A 483 7.20 28.03 5.28
C GLU A 483 6.15 27.85 6.39
N ALA A 484 5.47 26.70 6.44
CA ALA A 484 4.52 26.38 7.51
C ALA A 484 5.21 26.30 8.89
N VAL A 485 6.42 25.74 8.95
CA VAL A 485 7.24 25.62 10.16
C VAL A 485 7.75 26.97 10.65
N ASP A 486 8.35 27.80 9.79
CA ASP A 486 8.76 29.16 10.17
C ASP A 486 7.56 29.99 10.65
N THR A 487 6.46 29.94 9.91
CA THR A 487 5.19 30.57 10.28
C THR A 487 4.73 30.14 11.68
N LYS A 488 4.97 28.88 12.08
CA LYS A 488 4.66 28.37 13.42
C LYS A 488 5.66 28.86 14.46
N MET A 489 6.96 28.80 14.16
CA MET A 489 8.04 29.21 15.06
C MET A 489 7.98 30.72 15.33
N THR A 490 7.82 31.56 14.31
CA THR A 490 7.59 33.01 14.44
C THR A 490 6.37 33.34 15.33
N LYS A 491 5.27 32.58 15.20
CA LYS A 491 4.07 32.72 16.06
C LYS A 491 4.32 32.25 17.51
N ILE A 492 5.24 31.31 17.74
CA ILE A 492 5.67 30.86 19.07
C ILE A 492 6.62 31.88 19.70
N ALA A 493 7.65 32.33 18.98
CA ALA A 493 8.61 33.36 19.42
C ALA A 493 7.90 34.65 19.86
N THR A 494 6.90 35.09 19.10
CA THR A 494 6.05 36.23 19.45
C THR A 494 5.33 36.02 20.79
N LYS A 495 4.69 34.85 20.98
CA LYS A 495 3.98 34.50 22.23
C LYS A 495 4.91 34.28 23.42
N PHE A 496 6.15 33.87 23.18
CA PHE A 496 7.20 33.77 24.20
C PHE A 496 7.65 35.15 24.65
N ARG A 497 8.09 36.01 23.74
CA ARG A 497 8.52 37.39 24.05
C ARG A 497 7.42 38.22 24.74
N GLN A 498 6.15 38.02 24.37
CA GLN A 498 4.99 38.63 25.06
C GLN A 498 4.83 38.19 26.53
N LYS A 499 5.31 37.00 26.92
CA LYS A 499 5.29 36.49 28.29
C LYS A 499 6.57 36.81 29.07
N HIS A 500 7.65 37.13 28.38
CA HIS A 500 8.99 37.39 28.91
C HIS A 500 9.51 38.78 28.49
N PRO A 501 8.85 39.88 28.89
CA PRO A 501 9.21 41.25 28.48
C PRO A 501 10.56 41.74 29.02
N THR A 502 11.21 40.96 29.90
CA THR A 502 12.58 41.20 30.41
C THR A 502 13.67 40.67 29.47
N ILE A 503 13.32 39.77 28.54
CA ILE A 503 14.27 39.26 27.54
C ILE A 503 14.37 40.29 26.41
N ASP A 504 15.59 40.67 26.05
CA ASP A 504 15.88 41.61 24.98
C ASP A 504 15.25 41.17 23.64
N GLN A 505 14.63 42.11 22.93
CA GLN A 505 14.08 41.87 21.58
C GLN A 505 15.17 41.61 20.53
N ALA A 506 16.43 41.97 20.80
CA ALA A 506 17.59 41.57 20.00
C ALA A 506 18.13 40.17 20.37
N ALA A 507 17.72 39.56 21.48
CA ALA A 507 18.21 38.24 21.88
C ALA A 507 17.76 37.14 20.91
N LEU A 508 18.73 36.40 20.38
CA LEU A 508 18.49 35.21 19.57
C LEU A 508 17.86 34.11 20.44
N ILE A 509 16.80 33.48 19.94
CA ILE A 509 16.12 32.39 20.64
C ILE A 509 16.88 31.09 20.33
N THR A 510 17.22 30.35 21.38
CA THR A 510 17.72 28.97 21.26
C THR A 510 16.54 28.01 21.26
N TRP A 511 16.34 27.31 20.14
CA TRP A 511 15.26 26.35 19.95
C TRP A 511 15.72 24.93 20.26
N ILE A 512 14.97 24.20 21.09
CA ILE A 512 15.23 22.80 21.41
C ILE A 512 13.99 21.96 21.06
N GLY A 513 14.17 21.03 20.12
CA GLY A 513 13.13 20.05 19.78
C GLY A 513 13.07 18.93 20.80
N ILE A 514 11.89 18.57 21.30
CA ILE A 514 11.68 17.44 22.20
C ILE A 514 10.85 16.37 21.50
N HIS A 515 11.45 15.21 21.21
CA HIS A 515 10.76 14.03 20.65
C HIS A 515 10.60 12.90 21.67
N ASN A 516 9.38 12.72 22.18
CA ASN A 516 9.00 11.68 23.13
C ASN A 516 8.22 10.56 22.41
N ARG A 517 8.78 9.36 22.27
CA ARG A 517 8.08 8.19 21.73
C ARG A 517 7.53 7.34 22.88
N ARG A 518 6.22 7.13 22.93
CA ARG A 518 5.54 6.45 24.06
C ARG A 518 4.56 5.32 23.70
N THR A 519 4.12 5.19 22.45
CA THR A 519 3.00 4.28 22.11
C THR A 519 3.48 2.86 21.79
N ASP A 520 3.49 2.45 20.52
CA ASP A 520 3.98 1.17 20.00
C ASP A 520 5.35 0.76 20.57
N PHE A 521 6.26 1.73 20.65
CA PHE A 521 7.66 1.52 20.95
C PHE A 521 7.89 1.13 22.41
N ASN A 522 7.09 1.63 23.36
CA ASN A 522 7.24 1.24 24.77
C ASN A 522 6.86 -0.23 24.98
N ASN A 523 5.80 -0.71 24.31
CA ASN A 523 5.44 -2.13 24.32
C ASN A 523 6.57 -2.98 23.72
N PHE A 524 7.14 -2.57 22.59
CA PHE A 524 8.28 -3.25 21.97
C PHE A 524 9.54 -3.25 22.87
N ALA A 525 9.92 -2.10 23.42
CA ALA A 525 11.13 -1.92 24.20
C ALA A 525 11.07 -2.67 25.54
N TRP A 526 9.90 -2.70 26.17
CA TRP A 526 9.64 -3.54 27.34
C TRP A 526 9.75 -5.02 26.99
N GLN A 527 9.03 -5.49 25.96
CA GLN A 527 8.98 -6.92 25.59
C GLN A 527 10.33 -7.47 25.11
N LYS A 528 11.11 -6.70 24.33
CA LYS A 528 12.34 -7.17 23.70
C LYS A 528 13.61 -6.87 24.52
N HIS A 529 13.59 -5.84 25.36
CA HIS A 529 14.78 -5.33 26.05
C HIS A 529 14.60 -5.06 27.55
N GLY A 530 13.40 -5.22 28.12
CA GLY A 530 13.10 -4.91 29.52
C GLY A 530 13.17 -3.41 29.86
N LEU A 531 13.17 -2.55 28.83
CA LEU A 531 13.35 -1.11 29.00
C LEU A 531 12.00 -0.44 29.31
N THR A 532 11.97 0.37 30.36
CA THR A 532 10.82 1.22 30.72
C THR A 532 10.71 2.45 29.82
N PRO A 533 9.55 3.13 29.80
CA PRO A 533 9.44 4.51 29.33
C PRO A 533 10.41 5.46 30.08
N PHE A 534 10.60 6.65 29.53
CA PHE A 534 11.19 7.78 30.27
C PHE A 534 10.08 8.47 31.07
N GLU A 535 10.35 8.81 32.32
CA GLU A 535 9.41 9.56 33.16
C GLU A 535 9.67 11.08 33.06
N GLU A 536 8.98 11.90 33.86
CA GLU A 536 9.00 13.36 33.72
C GLU A 536 10.37 13.97 34.06
N GLU A 537 11.08 13.39 35.02
CA GLU A 537 12.38 13.83 35.52
C GLU A 537 13.41 13.95 34.40
N TYR A 538 13.45 12.96 33.49
CA TYR A 538 14.34 12.98 32.31
C TYR A 538 14.16 14.24 31.45
N PHE A 539 12.91 14.66 31.24
CA PHE A 539 12.63 15.86 30.43
C PHE A 539 12.89 17.14 31.23
N VAL A 540 12.65 17.13 32.54
CA VAL A 540 12.95 18.28 33.43
C VAL A 540 14.46 18.52 33.49
N GLU A 541 15.26 17.49 33.82
CA GLU A 541 16.73 17.54 33.83
C GLU A 541 17.29 17.97 32.47
N ALA A 542 16.76 17.41 31.37
CA ALA A 542 17.17 17.79 30.03
C ALA A 542 16.83 19.24 29.67
N MET A 543 15.65 19.75 30.04
CA MET A 543 15.28 21.15 29.84
C MET A 543 16.12 22.10 30.72
N ASP A 544 16.36 21.75 31.98
CA ASP A 544 17.14 22.58 32.91
C ASP A 544 18.61 22.67 32.49
N TYR A 545 19.21 21.59 31.97
CA TYR A 545 20.52 21.64 31.32
C TYR A 545 20.61 22.70 30.21
N TYR A 546 19.59 22.80 29.34
CA TYR A 546 19.56 23.82 28.29
C TYR A 546 19.30 25.23 28.83
N ARG A 547 18.46 25.39 29.86
CA ARG A 547 18.23 26.69 30.54
C ARG A 547 19.49 27.20 31.22
N GLU A 548 20.24 26.35 31.92
CA GLU A 548 21.51 26.72 32.56
C GLU A 548 22.58 27.07 31.53
N ARG A 549 22.65 26.33 30.41
CA ARG A 549 23.69 26.52 29.39
C ARG A 549 23.46 27.70 28.46
N PHE A 550 22.20 28.04 28.15
CA PHE A 550 21.85 29.06 27.15
C PHE A 550 21.03 30.25 27.71
N GLY A 551 20.72 30.23 29.01
CA GLY A 551 20.05 31.34 29.71
C GLY A 551 18.55 31.40 29.49
N GLU A 552 17.97 32.60 29.60
CA GLU A 552 16.51 32.78 29.58
C GLU A 552 15.89 32.77 28.16
N ALA A 553 16.68 33.00 27.11
CA ALA A 553 16.20 33.10 25.72
C ALA A 553 16.00 31.73 25.04
N VAL A 554 15.38 30.78 25.75
CA VAL A 554 15.28 29.37 25.38
C VAL A 554 13.82 28.97 25.16
N ILE A 555 13.54 28.21 24.10
CA ILE A 555 12.20 27.66 23.79
C ILE A 555 12.29 26.15 23.52
N PHE A 556 11.39 25.39 24.15
CA PHE A 556 11.25 23.94 23.94
C PHE A 556 10.02 23.61 23.10
N LEU A 557 10.20 22.88 22.00
CA LEU A 557 9.14 22.47 21.09
C LEU A 557 8.85 20.97 21.24
N TYR A 558 7.78 20.62 21.96
CA TYR A 558 7.44 19.23 22.25
C TYR A 558 6.54 18.60 21.18
N VAL A 559 6.98 17.43 20.73
CA VAL A 559 6.36 16.52 19.77
C VAL A 559 6.35 15.11 20.36
N SER A 560 5.24 14.41 20.21
CA SER A 560 5.07 13.04 20.72
C SER A 560 3.90 12.35 20.06
N ASP A 561 3.97 11.03 19.96
CA ASP A 561 2.82 10.15 19.71
C ASP A 561 1.86 10.07 20.91
N ASP A 562 2.31 10.46 22.11
CA ASP A 562 1.45 10.71 23.27
C ASP A 562 1.57 12.17 23.73
N MET A 563 0.89 13.05 22.97
CA MET A 563 0.69 14.45 23.35
C MET A 563 -0.17 14.62 24.61
N LYS A 564 -0.86 13.57 25.11
CA LYS A 564 -1.64 13.66 26.35
C LYS A 564 -0.72 13.52 27.56
N TRP A 565 0.16 12.51 27.58
CA TRP A 565 1.17 12.35 28.62
C TRP A 565 2.04 13.60 28.74
N GLY A 566 2.51 14.16 27.61
CA GLY A 566 3.30 15.39 27.62
C GLY A 566 2.59 16.55 28.33
N ARG A 567 1.31 16.79 27.99
CA ARG A 567 0.50 17.89 28.55
C ARG A 567 0.06 17.68 30.00
N LEU A 568 0.11 16.44 30.51
CA LEU A 568 -0.29 16.09 31.88
C LEU A 568 0.89 16.14 32.87
N ASN A 569 2.07 15.68 32.47
CA ASN A 569 3.22 15.51 33.37
C ASN A 569 4.25 16.66 33.22
N LEU A 570 4.52 17.14 32.00
CA LEU A 570 5.54 18.18 31.79
C LEU A 570 5.03 19.57 32.20
N MET A 571 5.24 19.90 33.47
CA MET A 571 4.95 21.22 34.04
C MET A 571 5.69 22.34 33.28
N ASN A 572 4.99 23.45 33.06
CA ASN A 572 5.50 24.62 32.32
C ASN A 572 5.43 25.93 33.13
N PRO A 573 6.08 26.02 34.32
CA PRO A 573 6.08 27.23 35.14
C PRO A 573 6.89 28.36 34.48
N LYS A 574 7.96 27.98 33.75
CA LYS A 574 8.85 28.89 33.01
C LYS A 574 8.23 29.43 31.72
N ARG A 575 7.10 28.87 31.24
CA ARG A 575 6.33 29.32 30.05
C ARG A 575 7.09 29.25 28.71
N ASP A 576 8.19 28.50 28.69
CA ASP A 576 9.13 28.26 27.59
C ASP A 576 8.84 26.96 26.81
N LEU A 577 8.07 26.03 27.38
CA LEU A 577 7.65 24.78 26.73
C LEU A 577 6.38 24.99 25.88
N PHE A 578 6.40 24.50 24.64
CA PHE A 578 5.27 24.56 23.71
C PHE A 578 4.98 23.16 23.15
N PHE A 579 3.77 22.65 23.42
CA PHE A 579 3.28 21.38 22.89
C PHE A 579 2.75 21.57 21.46
N VAL A 580 3.62 21.39 20.46
CA VAL A 580 3.34 21.77 19.06
C VAL A 580 2.67 20.67 18.25
N GLY A 581 3.16 19.43 18.37
CA GLY A 581 2.69 18.30 17.57
C GLY A 581 1.25 17.91 17.87
N LYS A 582 0.58 17.26 16.91
CA LYS A 582 -0.81 16.78 17.07
C LYS A 582 -0.90 15.33 17.55
N GLY A 583 0.20 14.57 17.48
CA GLY A 583 0.26 13.17 17.93
C GLY A 583 -0.45 12.18 17.02
N LYS A 584 -0.73 12.56 15.77
CA LYS A 584 -1.14 11.61 14.73
C LYS A 584 0.11 10.92 14.18
N THR A 585 0.17 9.59 14.23
CA THR A 585 1.34 8.80 13.80
C THR A 585 1.24 8.24 12.38
N GLU A 586 0.14 8.53 11.69
CA GLU A 586 -0.30 7.97 10.40
C GLU A 586 -0.78 9.08 9.44
N ASP A 587 -0.69 10.35 9.84
CA ASP A 587 -1.10 11.51 9.04
C ASP A 587 0.15 12.14 8.43
N GLU A 588 0.27 12.05 7.10
CA GLU A 588 1.51 12.32 6.38
C GLU A 588 1.97 13.79 6.53
N ASP A 589 1.03 14.74 6.49
CA ASP A 589 1.31 16.17 6.67
C ASP A 589 1.77 16.48 8.10
N GLU A 590 1.18 15.86 9.12
CA GLU A 590 1.63 16.03 10.51
C GLU A 590 3.02 15.41 10.74
N ILE A 591 3.30 14.24 10.16
CA ILE A 591 4.60 13.56 10.27
C ILE A 591 5.69 14.43 9.61
N ALA A 592 5.41 14.97 8.43
CA ALA A 592 6.31 15.85 7.69
C ALA A 592 6.54 17.18 8.43
N PHE A 593 5.47 17.79 8.95
CA PHE A 593 5.54 19.01 9.75
C PHE A 593 6.34 18.81 11.04
N ASP A 594 6.04 17.77 11.84
CA ASP A 594 6.71 17.50 13.11
C ASP A 594 8.20 17.12 12.91
N MET A 595 8.54 16.38 11.84
CA MET A 595 9.96 16.12 11.48
C MET A 595 10.68 17.42 11.11
N THR A 596 10.09 18.24 10.25
CA THR A 596 10.69 19.51 9.78
C THR A 596 10.87 20.48 10.95
N LEU A 597 9.86 20.63 11.81
CA LEU A 597 9.89 21.49 12.99
C LEU A 597 11.05 21.14 13.96
N LEU A 598 11.23 19.85 14.24
CA LEU A 598 12.30 19.38 15.11
C LEU A 598 13.68 19.53 14.46
N ALA A 599 13.78 19.32 13.14
CA ALA A 599 15.01 19.52 12.37
C ALA A 599 15.42 20.99 12.19
N GLN A 600 14.49 21.95 12.30
CA GLN A 600 14.80 23.39 12.33
C GLN A 600 15.17 23.92 13.75
N CYS A 601 15.20 23.07 14.77
CA CYS A 601 15.68 23.46 16.10
C CYS A 601 17.21 23.52 16.14
N ASN A 602 17.79 24.31 17.05
CA ASN A 602 19.25 24.36 17.23
C ASN A 602 19.77 23.10 17.92
N HIS A 603 19.03 22.57 18.90
CA HIS A 603 19.41 21.41 19.70
C HIS A 603 18.22 20.45 19.84
N SER A 604 18.47 19.26 20.38
CA SER A 604 17.45 18.22 20.55
C SER A 604 17.49 17.57 21.93
N ILE A 605 16.31 17.12 22.37
CA ILE A 605 16.07 16.13 23.40
C ILE A 605 15.26 15.02 22.74
N TYR A 606 15.75 13.78 22.72
CA TYR A 606 14.92 12.65 22.27
C TYR A 606 14.97 11.48 23.24
N THR A 607 14.01 10.58 23.08
CA THR A 607 13.88 9.34 23.88
C THR A 607 14.52 8.16 23.15
N ARG A 608 13.75 7.42 22.35
CA ARG A 608 14.22 6.28 21.55
C ARG A 608 13.50 6.22 20.20
N GLY A 609 14.12 5.54 19.24
CA GLY A 609 13.57 5.31 17.89
C GLY A 609 14.12 6.25 16.83
N THR A 610 14.24 5.73 15.60
CA THR A 610 14.92 6.36 14.46
C THR A 610 14.39 7.74 14.08
N PHE A 611 13.10 8.04 14.31
CA PHE A 611 12.54 9.37 14.04
C PHE A 611 13.22 10.49 14.84
N GLY A 612 13.36 10.32 16.16
CA GLY A 612 13.99 11.33 17.04
C GLY A 612 15.49 11.47 16.80
N ILE A 613 16.13 10.34 16.48
CA ILE A 613 17.51 10.25 15.99
C ILE A 613 17.70 11.10 14.73
N TRP A 614 16.83 10.94 13.72
CA TRP A 614 16.93 11.67 12.46
C TRP A 614 16.66 13.16 12.59
N THR A 615 15.67 13.57 13.41
CA THR A 615 15.45 14.99 13.68
C THR A 615 16.64 15.63 14.39
N ALA A 616 17.29 14.92 15.32
CA ALA A 616 18.48 15.41 16.01
C ALA A 616 19.73 15.43 15.10
N ALA A 617 19.88 14.45 14.22
CA ALA A 617 20.95 14.40 13.21
C ALA A 617 20.91 15.62 12.29
N MET A 618 19.71 16.03 11.87
CA MET A 618 19.48 17.18 10.99
C MET A 618 19.60 18.52 11.73
N ALA A 619 19.00 18.66 12.92
CA ALA A 619 19.13 19.85 13.78
C ALA A 619 20.59 20.16 14.13
N GLY A 620 21.37 19.12 14.44
CA GLY A 620 22.83 19.12 14.30
C GLY A 620 23.66 19.91 15.32
N GLY A 621 23.04 20.51 16.33
CA GLY A 621 23.72 20.96 17.55
C GLY A 621 23.72 19.88 18.65
N LEU A 622 23.64 20.29 19.91
CA LEU A 622 23.63 19.37 21.06
C LEU A 622 22.41 18.45 21.06
N ILE A 623 22.63 17.23 21.56
CA ILE A 623 21.66 16.16 21.63
C ILE A 623 21.63 15.62 23.06
N HIS A 624 20.49 15.74 23.75
CA HIS A 624 20.24 15.05 25.01
C HIS A 624 19.49 13.75 24.71
N HIS A 625 20.07 12.62 25.12
CA HIS A 625 19.57 11.27 24.87
C HIS A 625 19.85 10.35 26.07
N GLU A 626 19.44 9.08 25.99
CA GLU A 626 19.49 8.13 27.14
C GLU A 626 20.89 7.83 27.73
N ARG A 627 21.97 8.30 27.09
CA ARG A 627 23.36 8.14 27.57
C ARG A 627 24.00 9.46 28.02
N GLY A 628 23.22 10.54 28.10
CA GLY A 628 23.68 11.89 28.44
C GLY A 628 23.58 12.86 27.26
N VAL A 629 24.54 13.79 27.17
CA VAL A 629 24.58 14.81 26.12
C VAL A 629 25.74 14.57 25.15
N SER A 630 25.48 14.66 23.85
CA SER A 630 26.46 14.53 22.77
C SER A 630 26.34 15.64 21.73
N GLU A 631 27.36 15.78 20.88
CA GLU A 631 27.36 16.67 19.70
C GLU A 631 27.01 15.94 18.39
N ASN A 632 26.97 14.61 18.43
CA ASN A 632 26.67 13.73 17.30
C ASN A 632 25.80 12.57 17.77
N VAL A 633 24.97 12.01 16.90
CA VAL A 633 24.15 10.85 17.26
C VAL A 633 25.04 9.63 17.54
N VAL A 634 24.79 8.95 18.65
CA VAL A 634 25.62 7.83 19.12
C VAL A 634 25.15 6.47 18.58
N ASP A 635 23.89 6.38 18.15
CA ASP A 635 23.24 5.19 17.62
C ASP A 635 22.26 5.60 16.49
N ILE A 636 22.36 5.02 15.29
CA ILE A 636 21.41 5.21 14.16
C ILE A 636 21.04 3.84 13.57
#